data_AF-A0A165LGH4-F1
#
_entry.id   AF-A0A165LGH4-F1
#
_cell.length_a   1.000
_cell.length_b   1.000
_cell.length_c   1.000
_cell.angle_alpha   90.00
_cell.angle_beta   90.00
_cell.angle_gamma   90.00
#
_symmetry.space_group_name_H-M   'P 1'
#
loop_
_entity.id
_entity.type
_entity.pdbx_description
1 polymer ?
#
loop_
_entity_poly.entity_id
_entity_poly.type
_entity_poly.pdbx_seq_one_letter_code
_entity_poly.pdbx_strand_id
1 'polypeptide(L)'
;MYNKKTTPGAQPVAHLSQEIEGSVQGHRDGHGFVIRDDGEGDIFIPPNEMRAVLHKDRVRVRIVRQDRRGRPEGRVAEIIERPPQPIIGRLLQESGVWLVAPEDKRYGQDVLIPKGATGAAKPGQVVVVELTEPPALFGQPVGRITEVLGEVDDPGMEIEIAVRKYGVPHEFSAECLAQAKELPDKVRAQDKKRRVDLTDVPLVTIDGEDARDFDDAVYCEPAKVGRSKGWRLLVAIADVSHYVETGSAIDIDAYDRATSVYFPRRVIPMLPEKLSNGLCSLNPDVERLCMVCDMLVTAKGEVHAYQFYPAVMHSHARFTYTEVAAILANTRGPEASKRKDRVKDLLNLHDVYRALLIARQARGAVDFETTETQIVCDENGRIEKIVPRTRNDAHKLIEEAMLAANVCSADFIAQGGQPGLFRVHEGPTPEKQEILRNYLKAMAVGMSIGDDPKPGDFQAIATATKDRPDAQQIHTMLLRSMQQAIYTPTNSGHFGLAFDAYTHFTSPIRRYPDLLVHRVIKAILNKTQYKLPALPTPGEAHAKLAKRLAARVAAPGTKPRKDVKPPSRETQAWEAAGLHCSANERRADEASRDVEAWLKCKYMREHLGEEYSGVVSAATSFGIFVTLDAMYVEGLVHITELGGEYFKFDEARQELRGERTGIRYAIGARVRVQVSRVDLDGRKIDFRLVREGEELLGRALKDKGVGADGAGGGARKASGRSGGRKADKGAAMSATEKAGLTRERAARSPIQSLKASVKKAVAGKSSKGKARKPRRG
;
A
#
# COMPACT_ATOMS: atom_id res chain seq x y z
N MET A 1 -14.28 -68.33 -24.55
CA MET A 1 -13.59 -68.12 -23.26
C MET A 1 -12.91 -66.75 -23.26
N TYR A 2 -12.50 -66.27 -22.08
CA TYR A 2 -11.79 -65.00 -21.80
C TYR A 2 -12.62 -63.69 -21.62
N ASN A 3 -13.07 -63.56 -20.37
CA ASN A 3 -13.03 -62.39 -19.48
C ASN A 3 -13.56 -61.00 -19.91
N LYS A 4 -14.65 -60.63 -19.23
CA LYS A 4 -14.93 -59.24 -18.82
C LYS A 4 -13.71 -58.63 -18.10
N LYS A 5 -13.35 -57.40 -18.45
CA LYS A 5 -12.74 -56.43 -17.51
C LYS A 5 -13.63 -55.21 -17.43
N THR A 6 -14.29 -55.06 -16.29
CA THR A 6 -15.02 -53.85 -15.91
C THR A 6 -14.03 -52.76 -15.51
N THR A 7 -14.00 -51.65 -16.24
CA THR A 7 -13.29 -50.43 -15.81
C THR A 7 -14.08 -49.76 -14.69
N PRO A 8 -13.46 -49.40 -13.55
CA PRO A 8 -14.18 -48.84 -12.41
C PRO A 8 -14.50 -47.34 -12.58
N GLY A 9 -15.74 -46.98 -12.26
CA GLY A 9 -16.09 -45.70 -11.63
C GLY A 9 -15.70 -44.41 -12.34
N ALA A 10 -16.41 -44.05 -13.42
CA ALA A 10 -16.69 -42.63 -13.64
C ALA A 10 -17.61 -42.15 -12.49
N GLN A 11 -17.12 -41.24 -11.64
CA GLN A 11 -17.97 -40.63 -10.60
C GLN A 11 -19.07 -39.81 -11.28
N PRO A 12 -20.34 -39.87 -10.80
CA PRO A 12 -21.39 -38.98 -11.28
C PRO A 12 -21.03 -37.53 -10.93
N VAL A 13 -21.02 -36.64 -11.93
CA VAL A 13 -20.65 -35.23 -11.74
C VAL A 13 -21.84 -34.45 -11.13
N ALA A 14 -22.11 -34.68 -9.84
CA ALA A 14 -23.25 -34.12 -9.13
C ALA A 14 -23.17 -32.60 -8.84
N HIS A 15 -22.05 -31.95 -9.16
CA HIS A 15 -21.80 -30.53 -8.87
C HIS A 15 -22.12 -29.55 -10.03
N LEU A 16 -22.48 -30.03 -11.23
CA LEU A 16 -22.76 -29.18 -12.41
C LEU A 16 -24.12 -28.43 -12.37
N SER A 17 -24.78 -28.42 -11.23
CA SER A 17 -26.09 -27.77 -11.02
C SER A 17 -26.12 -26.86 -9.80
N GLN A 18 -24.99 -26.70 -9.10
CA GLN A 18 -24.95 -25.91 -7.87
C GLN A 18 -24.96 -24.41 -8.22
N GLU A 19 -26.02 -23.74 -7.76
CA GLU A 19 -26.10 -22.29 -7.77
C GLU A 19 -25.31 -21.71 -6.59
N ILE A 20 -24.48 -20.72 -6.89
CA ILE A 20 -23.57 -20.08 -5.94
C ILE A 20 -23.81 -18.58 -6.02
N GLU A 21 -23.95 -17.91 -4.88
CA GLU A 21 -24.05 -16.45 -4.83
C GLU A 21 -22.66 -15.84 -4.70
N GLY A 22 -22.46 -14.66 -5.27
CA GLY A 22 -21.21 -13.93 -5.18
C GLY A 22 -21.26 -12.56 -5.83
N SER A 23 -20.13 -11.87 -5.84
CA SER A 23 -19.98 -10.52 -6.40
C SER A 23 -19.09 -10.52 -7.64
N VAL A 24 -19.53 -9.84 -8.70
CA VAL A 24 -18.82 -9.77 -9.99
C VAL A 24 -17.61 -8.84 -9.90
N GLN A 25 -16.41 -9.40 -10.02
CA GLN A 25 -15.18 -8.67 -10.29
C GLN A 25 -14.89 -8.72 -11.80
N GLY A 26 -15.23 -7.64 -12.50
CA GLY A 26 -14.89 -7.53 -13.92
C GLY A 26 -13.38 -7.33 -14.14
N HIS A 27 -12.91 -7.65 -15.35
CA HIS A 27 -11.53 -7.46 -15.78
C HIS A 27 -11.49 -6.58 -17.04
N ARG A 28 -10.43 -5.77 -17.17
CA ARG A 28 -10.20 -4.86 -18.30
C ARG A 28 -10.17 -5.54 -19.68
N ASP A 29 -9.94 -6.85 -19.73
CA ASP A 29 -9.92 -7.65 -20.95
C ASP A 29 -11.32 -8.25 -21.28
N GLY A 30 -12.38 -7.74 -20.65
CA GLY A 30 -13.79 -8.10 -20.90
C GLY A 30 -14.29 -9.40 -20.24
N HIS A 31 -13.40 -10.24 -19.69
CA HIS A 31 -13.80 -11.34 -18.80
C HIS A 31 -14.03 -10.85 -17.36
N GLY A 32 -14.44 -11.73 -16.46
CA GLY A 32 -14.53 -11.42 -15.05
C GLY A 32 -14.49 -12.66 -14.17
N PHE A 33 -14.76 -12.45 -12.89
CA PHE A 33 -14.81 -13.48 -11.87
C PHE A 33 -16.01 -13.22 -10.95
N VAL A 34 -16.64 -14.26 -10.43
CA VAL A 34 -17.56 -14.16 -9.29
C VAL A 34 -16.79 -14.56 -8.04
N ILE A 35 -16.56 -13.58 -7.17
CA ILE A 35 -16.01 -13.78 -5.83
C ILE A 35 -17.14 -14.38 -4.99
N ARG A 36 -17.04 -15.67 -4.69
CA ARG A 36 -18.13 -16.47 -4.11
C ARG A 36 -18.42 -16.07 -2.66
N ASP A 37 -19.67 -16.02 -2.26
CA ASP A 37 -20.07 -15.67 -0.89
C ASP A 37 -19.54 -16.68 0.14
N ASP A 38 -19.47 -17.97 -0.23
CA ASP A 38 -18.93 -19.06 0.60
C ASP A 38 -17.41 -18.99 0.84
N GLY A 39 -16.66 -18.19 0.08
CA GLY A 39 -15.22 -17.98 0.26
C GLY A 39 -14.32 -19.07 -0.32
N GLU A 40 -14.90 -20.00 -1.09
CA GLU A 40 -14.17 -20.88 -1.99
C GLU A 40 -13.57 -20.10 -3.17
N GLY A 41 -12.68 -20.75 -3.94
CA GLY A 41 -12.00 -20.13 -5.08
C GLY A 41 -12.94 -19.53 -6.14
N ASP A 42 -12.57 -18.35 -6.66
CA ASP A 42 -13.38 -17.54 -7.58
C ASP A 42 -13.81 -18.29 -8.85
N ILE A 43 -15.02 -17.97 -9.33
CA ILE A 43 -15.61 -18.59 -10.52
C ILE A 43 -15.35 -17.69 -11.73
N PHE A 44 -14.64 -18.20 -12.75
CA PHE A 44 -14.37 -17.46 -13.97
C PHE A 44 -15.65 -17.22 -14.77
N ILE A 45 -15.87 -15.98 -15.22
CA ILE A 45 -16.99 -15.57 -16.08
C ILE A 45 -16.45 -15.18 -17.46
N PRO A 46 -16.86 -15.85 -18.55
CA PRO A 46 -16.34 -15.57 -19.87
C PRO A 46 -16.90 -14.25 -20.44
N PRO A 47 -16.20 -13.60 -21.41
CA PRO A 47 -16.57 -12.27 -21.89
C PRO A 47 -17.97 -12.11 -22.49
N ASN A 48 -18.59 -13.21 -22.96
CA ASN A 48 -19.96 -13.19 -23.46
C ASN A 48 -21.01 -13.08 -22.35
N GLU A 49 -20.74 -13.65 -21.17
CA GLU A 49 -21.63 -13.56 -19.99
C GLU A 49 -21.45 -12.21 -19.29
N MET A 50 -20.22 -11.68 -19.27
CA MET A 50 -19.90 -10.33 -18.74
C MET A 50 -20.63 -9.18 -19.47
N ARG A 51 -21.25 -9.41 -20.63
CA ARG A 51 -22.07 -8.40 -21.31
C ARG A 51 -23.36 -8.06 -20.57
N ALA A 52 -23.92 -9.01 -19.82
CA ALA A 52 -25.19 -8.84 -19.11
C ALA A 52 -25.06 -8.33 -17.67
N VAL A 53 -23.83 -8.16 -17.18
CA VAL A 53 -23.52 -7.78 -15.80
C VAL A 53 -22.45 -6.68 -15.78
N LEU A 54 -22.38 -5.94 -14.70
CA LEU A 54 -21.32 -4.97 -14.43
C LEU A 54 -20.44 -5.43 -13.28
N HIS A 55 -19.28 -4.79 -13.15
CA HIS A 55 -18.49 -4.90 -11.94
C HIS A 55 -19.32 -4.47 -10.71
N LYS A 56 -19.17 -5.21 -9.61
CA LYS A 56 -19.86 -5.10 -8.33
C LYS A 56 -21.30 -5.63 -8.28
N ASP A 57 -21.86 -6.12 -9.40
CA ASP A 57 -23.16 -6.82 -9.37
C ASP A 57 -23.09 -8.04 -8.44
N ARG A 58 -24.12 -8.22 -7.60
CA ARG A 58 -24.33 -9.45 -6.86
C ARG A 58 -25.15 -10.39 -7.74
N VAL A 59 -24.63 -11.59 -7.98
CA VAL A 59 -25.22 -12.55 -8.91
C VAL A 59 -25.35 -13.93 -8.29
N ARG A 60 -26.31 -14.71 -8.80
CA ARG A 60 -26.32 -16.16 -8.65
C ARG A 60 -25.76 -16.78 -9.92
N VAL A 61 -24.71 -17.58 -9.79
CA VAL A 61 -23.96 -18.20 -10.88
C VAL A 61 -24.06 -19.73 -10.80
N ARG A 62 -24.20 -20.41 -11.94
CA ARG A 62 -24.11 -21.88 -12.05
C ARG A 62 -22.78 -22.27 -12.66
N ILE A 63 -22.05 -23.21 -12.06
CA ILE A 63 -20.82 -23.75 -12.66
C ILE A 63 -21.21 -24.64 -13.84
N VAL A 64 -20.81 -24.25 -15.05
CA VAL A 64 -21.13 -24.97 -16.31
C VAL A 64 -20.00 -25.87 -16.79
N ARG A 65 -18.76 -25.58 -16.43
CA ARG A 65 -17.59 -26.45 -16.68
C ARG A 65 -16.46 -26.16 -15.69
N GLN A 66 -15.44 -27.02 -15.71
CA GLN A 66 -14.13 -26.73 -15.13
C GLN A 66 -13.08 -26.70 -16.25
N ASP A 67 -12.06 -25.86 -16.12
CA ASP A 67 -10.94 -25.84 -17.06
C ASP A 67 -9.97 -27.01 -16.84
N ARG A 68 -8.93 -27.13 -17.69
CA ARG A 68 -7.92 -28.20 -17.59
C ARG A 68 -7.06 -28.13 -16.31
N ARG A 69 -7.20 -27.09 -15.49
CA ARG A 69 -6.54 -26.89 -14.20
C ARG A 69 -7.54 -27.00 -13.03
N GLY A 70 -8.78 -27.42 -13.29
CA GLY A 70 -9.83 -27.57 -12.28
C GLY A 70 -10.56 -26.28 -11.90
N ARG A 71 -10.25 -25.14 -12.54
CA ARG A 71 -10.89 -23.86 -12.18
C ARG A 71 -12.33 -23.82 -12.68
N PRO A 72 -13.32 -23.45 -11.84
CA PRO A 72 -14.71 -23.41 -12.24
C PRO A 72 -14.99 -22.23 -13.19
N GLU A 73 -15.77 -22.51 -14.24
CA GLU A 73 -16.33 -21.49 -15.12
C GLU A 73 -17.85 -21.43 -14.93
N GLY A 74 -18.35 -20.22 -14.76
CA GLY A 74 -19.72 -19.92 -14.38
C GLY A 74 -20.53 -19.30 -15.50
N ARG A 75 -21.84 -19.55 -15.45
CA ARG A 75 -22.87 -18.87 -16.22
C ARG A 75 -23.78 -18.10 -15.27
N VAL A 76 -24.07 -16.83 -15.57
CA VAL A 76 -24.94 -16.01 -14.71
C VAL A 76 -26.38 -16.52 -14.86
N ALA A 77 -27.02 -16.86 -13.75
CA ALA A 77 -28.41 -17.32 -13.72
C ALA A 77 -29.36 -16.17 -13.34
N GLU A 78 -28.95 -15.33 -12.39
CA GLU A 78 -29.75 -14.21 -11.87
C GLU A 78 -28.83 -13.08 -11.37
N ILE A 79 -29.27 -11.83 -11.51
CA ILE A 79 -28.68 -10.68 -10.81
C ILE A 79 -29.54 -10.45 -9.56
N ILE A 80 -28.95 -10.65 -8.39
CA ILE A 80 -29.61 -10.53 -7.08
C ILE A 80 -29.72 -9.05 -6.70
N GLU A 81 -28.64 -8.29 -6.90
CA GLU A 81 -28.57 -6.87 -6.58
C GLU A 81 -27.57 -6.16 -7.50
N ARG A 82 -27.91 -4.94 -7.91
CA ARG A 82 -26.98 -3.99 -8.54
C ARG A 82 -26.75 -2.86 -7.53
N PRO A 83 -25.51 -2.64 -7.04
CA PRO A 83 -25.26 -1.59 -6.07
C PRO A 83 -25.65 -0.21 -6.63
N PRO A 84 -26.23 0.70 -5.82
CA PRO A 84 -26.56 2.06 -6.25
C PRO A 84 -25.32 2.98 -6.36
N GLN A 85 -24.10 2.43 -6.32
CA GLN A 85 -22.88 3.21 -6.51
C GLN A 85 -22.85 3.77 -7.92
N PRO A 86 -22.70 5.10 -8.09
CA PRO A 86 -22.70 5.70 -9.40
C PRO A 86 -21.41 5.36 -10.15
N ILE A 87 -21.49 5.38 -11.48
CA ILE A 87 -20.35 5.14 -12.36
C ILE A 87 -19.69 6.49 -12.64
N ILE A 88 -18.39 6.61 -12.31
CA ILE A 88 -17.58 7.73 -12.75
C ILE A 88 -16.97 7.39 -14.10
N GLY A 89 -16.98 8.35 -15.01
CA GLY A 89 -16.21 8.25 -16.25
C GLY A 89 -16.00 9.60 -16.90
N ARG A 90 -15.23 9.57 -17.99
CA ARG A 90 -15.07 10.73 -18.88
C ARG A 90 -16.23 10.79 -19.87
N LEU A 91 -16.88 11.95 -19.97
CA LEU A 91 -17.89 12.20 -20.99
C LEU A 91 -17.21 12.35 -22.36
N LEU A 92 -17.63 11.55 -23.33
CA LEU A 92 -17.16 11.55 -24.71
C LEU A 92 -18.33 11.78 -25.68
N GLN A 93 -18.01 12.31 -26.86
CA GLN A 93 -18.95 12.46 -27.95
C GLN A 93 -18.33 11.86 -29.23
N GLU A 94 -18.79 10.68 -29.61
CA GLU A 94 -18.26 9.92 -30.74
C GLU A 94 -19.35 9.70 -31.79
N SER A 95 -19.06 10.06 -33.05
CA SER A 95 -20.01 9.93 -34.18
C SER A 95 -21.41 10.52 -33.93
N GLY A 96 -21.51 11.53 -33.05
CA GLY A 96 -22.77 12.17 -32.65
C GLY A 96 -23.50 11.52 -31.46
N VAL A 97 -23.02 10.36 -30.99
CA VAL A 97 -23.50 9.68 -29.78
C VAL A 97 -22.74 10.21 -28.57
N TRP A 98 -23.44 10.40 -27.45
CA TRP A 98 -22.83 10.72 -26.16
C TRP A 98 -22.66 9.44 -25.35
N LEU A 99 -21.47 9.23 -24.80
CA LEU A 99 -21.15 8.08 -23.97
C LEU A 99 -20.22 8.50 -22.84
N VAL A 100 -20.26 7.76 -21.74
CA VAL A 100 -19.32 7.92 -20.63
C VAL A 100 -18.47 6.67 -20.55
N ALA A 101 -17.16 6.85 -20.77
CA ALA A 101 -16.17 5.80 -20.64
C ALA A 101 -15.73 5.69 -19.17
N PRO A 102 -15.99 4.57 -18.46
CA PRO A 102 -15.70 4.47 -17.03
C PRO A 102 -14.21 4.64 -16.71
N GLU A 103 -13.92 5.31 -15.59
CA GLU A 103 -12.56 5.37 -15.04
C GLU A 103 -12.10 4.00 -14.54
N ASP A 104 -13.02 3.22 -13.94
CA ASP A 104 -12.74 1.83 -13.58
C ASP A 104 -12.96 0.90 -14.79
N LYS A 105 -11.87 0.58 -15.48
CA LYS A 105 -11.89 -0.31 -16.67
C LYS A 105 -12.43 -1.72 -16.39
N ARG A 106 -12.68 -2.10 -15.13
CA ARG A 106 -13.36 -3.37 -14.77
C ARG A 106 -14.84 -3.40 -15.16
N TYR A 107 -15.48 -2.24 -15.39
CA TYR A 107 -16.84 -2.21 -15.95
C TYR A 107 -16.91 -2.74 -17.38
N GLY A 108 -15.83 -2.58 -18.17
CA GLY A 108 -15.65 -3.20 -19.50
C GLY A 108 -16.64 -2.75 -20.59
N GLN A 109 -17.56 -1.83 -20.28
CA GLN A 109 -18.60 -1.33 -21.17
C GLN A 109 -18.79 0.17 -20.95
N ASP A 110 -18.92 0.94 -22.03
CA ASP A 110 -19.25 2.37 -21.95
C ASP A 110 -20.76 2.56 -21.73
N VAL A 111 -21.10 3.62 -20.98
CA VAL A 111 -22.51 3.96 -20.66
C VAL A 111 -23.03 4.98 -21.67
N LEU A 112 -24.08 4.64 -22.40
CA LEU A 112 -24.73 5.57 -23.32
C LEU A 112 -25.48 6.65 -22.55
N ILE A 113 -25.32 7.91 -22.94
CA ILE A 113 -26.03 9.05 -22.34
C ILE A 113 -26.98 9.63 -23.40
N PRO A 114 -28.32 9.61 -23.18
CA PRO A 114 -29.25 10.30 -24.05
C PRO A 114 -28.95 11.81 -24.09
N LYS A 115 -29.11 12.47 -25.24
CA LYS A 115 -28.76 13.90 -25.41
C LYS A 115 -29.47 14.85 -24.43
N GLY A 116 -30.64 14.47 -23.90
CA GLY A 116 -31.35 15.23 -22.86
C GLY A 116 -30.86 14.98 -21.42
N ALA A 117 -29.98 13.99 -21.23
CA ALA A 117 -29.50 13.51 -19.94
C ALA A 117 -28.01 13.84 -19.67
N THR A 118 -27.39 14.67 -20.52
CA THR A 118 -26.02 15.18 -20.31
C THR A 118 -25.94 16.33 -19.31
N GLY A 119 -27.07 16.96 -18.96
CA GLY A 119 -27.08 18.16 -18.13
C GLY A 119 -26.23 19.28 -18.73
N ALA A 120 -25.40 19.92 -17.90
CA ALA A 120 -24.46 20.98 -18.30
C ALA A 120 -23.05 20.46 -18.65
N ALA A 121 -22.84 19.14 -18.69
CA ALA A 121 -21.53 18.53 -18.90
C ALA A 121 -20.99 18.77 -20.32
N LYS A 122 -19.66 18.88 -20.45
CA LYS A 122 -18.94 19.06 -21.72
C LYS A 122 -18.10 17.82 -22.06
N PRO A 123 -17.82 17.55 -23.35
CA PRO A 123 -16.89 16.50 -23.74
C PRO A 123 -15.51 16.70 -23.07
N GLY A 124 -14.92 15.62 -22.57
CA GLY A 124 -13.63 15.61 -21.87
C GLY A 124 -13.70 15.64 -20.34
N GLN A 125 -14.83 16.12 -19.78
CA GLN A 125 -15.05 16.27 -18.34
C GLN A 125 -15.28 14.93 -17.63
N VAL A 126 -14.91 14.88 -16.35
CA VAL A 126 -15.23 13.78 -15.45
C VAL A 126 -16.64 13.99 -14.90
N VAL A 127 -17.47 12.97 -15.03
CA VAL A 127 -18.89 13.03 -14.69
C VAL A 127 -19.31 11.80 -13.88
N VAL A 128 -20.34 11.98 -13.07
CA VAL A 128 -20.99 10.93 -12.29
C VAL A 128 -22.28 10.53 -12.99
N VAL A 129 -22.44 9.24 -13.22
CA VAL A 129 -23.55 8.65 -13.99
C VAL A 129 -24.35 7.71 -13.10
N GLU A 130 -25.66 7.95 -13.07
CA GLU A 130 -26.65 7.03 -12.56
C GLU A 130 -27.21 6.21 -13.72
N LEU A 131 -27.25 4.88 -13.58
CA LEU A 131 -27.81 4.00 -14.60
C LEU A 131 -29.34 4.10 -14.63
N THR A 132 -29.89 4.36 -15.81
CA THR A 132 -31.33 4.34 -16.09
C THR A 132 -31.76 3.02 -16.72
N GLU A 133 -30.88 2.38 -17.50
CA GLU A 133 -31.09 1.05 -18.06
C GLU A 133 -29.85 0.17 -17.82
N PRO A 134 -30.01 -1.04 -17.26
CA PRO A 134 -28.88 -1.96 -17.04
C PRO A 134 -28.35 -2.51 -18.38
N PRO A 135 -27.11 -3.03 -18.42
CA PRO A 135 -26.61 -3.70 -19.61
C PRO A 135 -27.42 -4.98 -19.90
N ALA A 136 -27.44 -5.38 -21.16
CA ALA A 136 -28.04 -6.63 -21.63
C ALA A 136 -27.11 -7.33 -22.61
N LEU A 137 -27.32 -8.63 -22.86
CA LEU A 137 -26.54 -9.44 -23.82
C LEU A 137 -26.30 -8.79 -25.20
N PHE A 138 -27.25 -7.94 -25.63
CA PHE A 138 -27.24 -7.23 -26.91
C PHE A 138 -27.46 -5.70 -26.76
N GLY A 139 -27.43 -5.16 -25.54
CA GLY A 139 -27.74 -3.75 -25.25
C GLY A 139 -26.71 -3.13 -24.31
N GLN A 140 -26.19 -1.96 -24.67
CA GLN A 140 -25.28 -1.21 -23.80
C GLN A 140 -26.05 -0.61 -22.62
N PRO A 141 -25.41 -0.42 -21.45
CA PRO A 141 -26.02 0.28 -20.34
C PRO A 141 -26.33 1.74 -20.73
N VAL A 142 -27.47 2.26 -20.26
CA VAL A 142 -27.89 3.66 -20.47
C VAL A 142 -27.91 4.37 -19.13
N GLY A 143 -27.49 5.63 -19.08
CA GLY A 143 -27.47 6.42 -17.86
C GLY A 143 -27.76 7.90 -18.07
N ARG A 144 -27.88 8.60 -16.94
CA ARG A 144 -27.99 10.06 -16.86
C ARG A 144 -26.84 10.63 -16.04
N ILE A 145 -26.37 11.81 -16.42
CA ILE A 145 -25.36 12.54 -15.66
C ILE A 145 -26.06 13.22 -14.47
N THR A 146 -25.60 12.93 -13.26
CA THR A 146 -26.10 13.50 -12.01
C THR A 146 -25.19 14.58 -11.44
N GLU A 147 -23.89 14.48 -11.67
CA GLU A 147 -22.87 15.42 -11.18
C GLU A 147 -21.77 15.61 -12.25
N VAL A 148 -21.21 16.83 -12.32
CA VAL A 148 -20.02 17.15 -13.13
C VAL A 148 -18.91 17.51 -12.16
N LEU A 149 -17.84 16.71 -12.11
CA LEU A 149 -16.75 16.90 -11.14
C LEU A 149 -15.75 17.97 -11.60
N GLY A 150 -15.47 18.05 -12.91
CA GLY A 150 -14.50 18.99 -13.48
C GLY A 150 -13.74 18.41 -14.67
N GLU A 151 -12.58 18.98 -14.98
CA GLU A 151 -11.66 18.49 -15.99
C GLU A 151 -10.70 17.43 -15.40
N VAL A 152 -10.21 16.49 -16.21
CA VAL A 152 -9.32 15.40 -15.75
C VAL A 152 -7.97 15.90 -15.21
N ASP A 153 -7.48 17.04 -15.69
CA ASP A 153 -6.20 17.61 -15.24
C ASP A 153 -6.33 18.53 -14.00
N ASP A 154 -7.56 18.80 -13.52
CA ASP A 154 -7.82 19.68 -12.37
C ASP A 154 -7.16 19.14 -11.08
N PRO A 155 -6.52 20.00 -10.25
CA PRO A 155 -5.84 19.54 -9.04
C PRO A 155 -6.78 18.87 -8.04
N GLY A 156 -6.52 17.61 -7.68
CA GLY A 156 -7.34 16.84 -6.75
C GLY A 156 -8.44 16.01 -7.42
N MET A 157 -8.61 16.10 -8.74
CA MET A 157 -9.53 15.24 -9.50
C MET A 157 -9.19 13.75 -9.31
N GLU A 158 -7.90 13.42 -9.19
CA GLU A 158 -7.43 12.08 -8.90
C GLU A 158 -7.97 11.52 -7.57
N ILE A 159 -8.18 12.39 -6.58
CA ILE A 159 -8.74 12.06 -5.27
C ILE A 159 -10.25 11.86 -5.39
N GLU A 160 -10.97 12.77 -6.05
CA GLU A 160 -12.43 12.66 -6.26
C GLU A 160 -12.79 11.37 -7.03
N ILE A 161 -12.00 11.01 -8.06
CA ILE A 161 -12.12 9.75 -8.79
C ILE A 161 -11.88 8.57 -7.85
N ALA A 162 -10.77 8.53 -7.10
CA ALA A 162 -10.46 7.41 -6.22
C ALA A 162 -11.52 7.21 -5.13
N VAL A 163 -11.94 8.29 -4.47
CA VAL A 163 -12.95 8.29 -3.40
C VAL A 163 -14.25 7.63 -3.86
N ARG A 164 -14.82 8.08 -4.98
CA ARG A 164 -16.07 7.50 -5.53
C ARG A 164 -15.84 6.10 -6.12
N LYS A 165 -14.69 5.83 -6.78
CA LYS A 165 -14.35 4.52 -7.41
C LYS A 165 -14.32 3.39 -6.38
N TYR A 166 -13.63 3.60 -5.25
CA TYR A 166 -13.54 2.64 -4.15
C TYR A 166 -14.74 2.71 -3.20
N GLY A 167 -15.61 3.71 -3.33
CA GLY A 167 -16.75 3.90 -2.44
C GLY A 167 -16.31 4.25 -1.01
N VAL A 168 -15.37 5.20 -0.89
CA VAL A 168 -14.94 5.79 0.37
C VAL A 168 -16.01 6.79 0.85
N PRO A 169 -16.61 6.60 2.04
CA PRO A 169 -17.54 7.57 2.62
C PRO A 169 -16.78 8.84 2.96
N HIS A 170 -17.21 9.95 2.37
CA HIS A 170 -16.53 11.24 2.44
C HIS A 170 -17.45 12.36 2.92
N GLU A 171 -18.73 12.30 2.56
CA GLU A 171 -19.78 13.17 3.10
C GLU A 171 -20.25 12.69 4.48
N PHE A 172 -20.47 13.62 5.41
CA PHE A 172 -21.04 13.33 6.73
C PHE A 172 -22.57 13.50 6.65
N SER A 173 -23.31 12.68 7.40
CA SER A 173 -24.77 12.81 7.49
C SER A 173 -25.18 14.16 8.11
N ALA A 174 -26.38 14.63 7.77
CA ALA A 174 -26.89 15.90 8.29
C ALA A 174 -27.02 15.86 9.82
N GLU A 175 -27.40 14.69 10.35
CA GLU A 175 -27.51 14.36 11.77
C GLU A 175 -26.14 14.40 12.46
N CYS A 176 -25.10 13.83 11.84
CA CYS A 176 -23.72 13.87 12.34
C CYS A 176 -23.18 15.30 12.41
N LEU A 177 -23.40 16.10 11.35
CA LEU A 177 -22.98 17.51 11.32
C LEU A 177 -23.77 18.37 12.32
N ALA A 178 -25.06 18.13 12.51
CA ALA A 178 -25.88 18.79 13.52
C ALA A 178 -25.38 18.48 14.94
N GLN A 179 -25.20 17.19 15.27
CA GLN A 179 -24.66 16.76 16.57
C GLN A 179 -23.26 17.35 16.82
N ALA A 180 -22.38 17.35 15.80
CA ALA A 180 -21.02 17.90 15.94
C ALA A 180 -21.03 19.41 16.19
N LYS A 181 -21.99 20.14 15.63
CA LYS A 181 -22.16 21.58 15.85
C LYS A 181 -22.56 21.89 17.30
N GLU A 182 -23.42 21.07 17.90
CA GLU A 182 -23.93 21.21 19.27
C GLU A 182 -22.89 20.94 20.37
N LEU A 183 -21.80 20.24 20.05
CA LEU A 183 -20.70 20.01 20.99
C LEU A 183 -20.08 21.34 21.47
N PRO A 184 -19.55 21.42 22.71
CA PRO A 184 -18.90 22.63 23.20
C PRO A 184 -17.59 22.90 22.45
N ASP A 185 -17.09 24.14 22.43
CA ASP A 185 -15.80 24.45 21.77
C ASP A 185 -14.58 24.20 22.69
N LYS A 186 -14.82 23.93 23.99
CA LYS A 186 -13.80 23.68 25.02
C LYS A 186 -14.30 22.64 26.04
N VAL A 187 -13.38 21.97 26.72
CA VAL A 187 -13.68 21.08 27.86
C VAL A 187 -14.43 21.85 28.94
N ARG A 188 -15.60 21.37 29.36
CA ARG A 188 -16.41 22.06 30.39
C ARG A 188 -15.99 21.58 31.77
N ALA A 189 -16.20 22.41 32.79
CA ALA A 189 -15.87 22.07 34.18
C ALA A 189 -16.57 20.78 34.68
N GLN A 190 -17.73 20.42 34.13
CA GLN A 190 -18.40 19.16 34.46
C GLN A 190 -17.70 17.92 33.87
N ASP A 191 -17.09 18.05 32.70
CA ASP A 191 -16.46 16.91 31.99
C ASP A 191 -15.16 16.46 32.68
N LYS A 192 -14.56 17.34 33.50
CA LYS A 192 -13.39 17.08 34.35
C LYS A 192 -13.71 16.26 35.61
N LYS A 193 -14.98 16.15 36.01
CA LYS A 193 -15.36 15.44 37.25
C LYS A 193 -15.03 13.96 37.16
N ARG A 194 -14.50 13.39 38.24
CA ARG A 194 -14.06 11.98 38.34
C ARG A 194 -12.94 11.58 37.37
N ARG A 195 -12.16 12.56 36.88
CA ARG A 195 -10.93 12.33 36.12
C ARG A 195 -9.72 12.62 36.99
N VAL A 196 -8.60 11.96 36.72
CA VAL A 196 -7.30 12.33 37.28
C VAL A 196 -6.87 13.66 36.66
N ASP A 197 -6.38 14.58 37.48
CA ASP A 197 -5.77 15.81 36.98
C ASP A 197 -4.29 15.53 36.66
N LEU A 198 -3.89 15.75 35.41
CA LEU A 198 -2.52 15.68 34.91
C LEU A 198 -2.12 16.99 34.22
N THR A 199 -2.79 18.11 34.54
CA THR A 199 -2.50 19.41 33.90
C THR A 199 -1.16 20.02 34.31
N ASP A 200 -0.54 19.52 35.38
CA ASP A 200 0.82 19.84 35.82
C ASP A 200 1.90 18.87 35.30
N VAL A 201 1.49 17.72 34.74
CA VAL A 201 2.42 16.73 34.17
C VAL A 201 2.89 17.19 32.78
N PRO A 202 4.21 17.22 32.50
CA PRO A 202 4.77 17.65 31.20
C PRO A 202 4.51 16.73 29.99
N LEU A 203 3.25 16.34 29.76
CA LEU A 203 2.81 15.64 28.55
C LEU A 203 3.04 16.51 27.31
N VAL A 204 3.56 15.90 26.25
CA VAL A 204 3.86 16.55 24.96
C VAL A 204 3.39 15.67 23.80
N THR A 205 3.00 16.28 22.68
CA THR A 205 2.72 15.55 21.42
C THR A 205 3.92 15.64 20.49
N ILE A 206 4.18 14.60 19.69
CA ILE A 206 5.32 14.52 18.77
C ILE A 206 4.83 13.95 17.45
N ASP A 207 4.65 14.82 16.46
CA ASP A 207 3.88 14.50 15.25
C ASP A 207 4.61 14.88 13.95
N GLY A 208 4.02 14.55 12.80
CA GLY A 208 4.44 15.11 11.51
C GLY A 208 4.11 16.60 11.42
N GLU A 209 4.90 17.36 10.67
CA GLU A 209 4.76 18.81 10.46
C GLU A 209 3.32 19.20 10.06
N ASP A 210 2.70 18.43 9.17
CA ASP A 210 1.36 18.66 8.61
C ASP A 210 0.20 18.15 9.48
N ALA A 211 0.45 17.39 10.54
CA ALA A 211 -0.58 16.81 11.40
C ALA A 211 -1.39 17.88 12.16
N ARG A 212 -2.68 17.59 12.42
CA ARG A 212 -3.62 18.45 13.17
C ARG A 212 -4.47 17.68 14.18
N ASP A 213 -4.53 16.36 14.00
CA ASP A 213 -5.29 15.33 14.68
C ASP A 213 -4.41 14.58 15.70
N PHE A 214 -3.89 15.30 16.71
CA PHE A 214 -2.98 14.74 17.72
C PHE A 214 -3.73 13.75 18.64
N ASP A 215 -3.63 12.45 18.32
CA ASP A 215 -4.24 11.35 19.08
C ASP A 215 -3.55 11.10 20.43
N ASP A 216 -2.23 11.23 20.48
CA ASP A 216 -1.41 10.77 21.61
C ASP A 216 -0.45 11.85 22.16
N ALA A 217 -0.21 11.77 23.48
CA ALA A 217 0.76 12.56 24.19
C ALA A 217 1.54 11.67 25.18
N VAL A 218 2.84 11.94 25.30
CA VAL A 218 3.77 11.08 26.06
C VAL A 218 4.50 11.87 27.16
N TYR A 219 4.77 11.20 28.28
CA TYR A 219 5.64 11.69 29.34
C TYR A 219 6.40 10.52 29.99
N CYS A 220 7.64 10.74 30.41
CA CYS A 220 8.46 9.72 31.06
C CYS A 220 9.29 10.31 32.20
N GLU A 221 9.32 9.61 33.34
CA GLU A 221 10.19 9.90 34.48
C GLU A 221 10.96 8.65 34.94
N PRO A 222 12.21 8.78 35.44
CA PRO A 222 12.94 7.67 36.04
C PRO A 222 12.24 7.17 37.31
N ALA A 223 12.00 5.86 37.38
CA ALA A 223 11.29 5.21 38.49
C ALA A 223 12.13 4.09 39.14
N LYS A 224 11.64 3.58 40.27
CA LYS A 224 12.12 2.32 40.85
C LYS A 224 11.09 1.22 40.60
N VAL A 225 11.54 0.11 40.03
CA VAL A 225 10.73 -1.07 39.79
C VAL A 225 11.26 -2.19 40.68
N GLY A 226 10.54 -2.44 41.78
CA GLY A 226 11.06 -3.23 42.90
C GLY A 226 12.34 -2.61 43.49
N ARG A 227 13.46 -3.33 43.40
CA ARG A 227 14.80 -2.84 43.81
C ARG A 227 15.64 -2.28 42.66
N SER A 228 15.15 -2.35 41.42
CA SER A 228 15.87 -1.98 40.21
C SER A 228 15.49 -0.57 39.73
N LYS A 229 16.35 0.04 38.91
CA LYS A 229 15.97 1.22 38.12
C LYS A 229 15.01 0.82 37.00
N GLY A 230 14.16 1.76 36.61
CA GLY A 230 13.27 1.67 35.46
C GLY A 230 12.70 3.04 35.16
N TRP A 231 11.55 3.08 34.52
CA TRP A 231 10.84 4.31 34.15
C TRP A 231 9.35 4.17 34.43
N ARG A 232 8.71 5.31 34.69
CA ARG A 232 7.26 5.44 34.60
C ARG A 232 6.96 6.16 33.29
N LEU A 233 6.22 5.49 32.41
CA LEU A 233 5.84 5.98 31.08
C LEU A 233 4.32 6.20 31.07
N LEU A 234 3.91 7.44 30.82
CA LEU A 234 2.51 7.80 30.60
C LEU A 234 2.28 7.96 29.10
N VAL A 235 1.26 7.27 28.60
CA VAL A 235 0.71 7.43 27.27
C VAL A 235 -0.74 7.91 27.43
N ALA A 236 -0.98 9.19 27.16
CA ALA A 236 -2.29 9.82 27.24
C ALA A 236 -2.90 9.91 25.84
N ILE A 237 -4.05 9.27 25.62
CA ILE A 237 -4.73 9.21 24.33
C ILE A 237 -6.02 10.03 24.36
N ALA A 238 -6.32 10.75 23.29
CA ALA A 238 -7.55 11.52 23.09
C ALA A 238 -8.81 10.72 23.51
N ASP A 239 -9.61 11.26 24.44
CA ASP A 239 -10.82 10.57 24.92
C ASP A 239 -12.02 10.78 23.99
N VAL A 240 -11.90 10.29 22.75
CA VAL A 240 -12.94 10.36 21.71
C VAL A 240 -14.24 9.70 22.20
N SER A 241 -14.13 8.62 22.97
CA SER A 241 -15.28 7.90 23.53
C SER A 241 -16.10 8.70 24.56
N HIS A 242 -15.63 9.87 25.00
CA HIS A 242 -16.43 10.82 25.79
C HIS A 242 -17.36 11.68 24.92
N TYR A 243 -16.97 11.98 23.69
CA TYR A 243 -17.73 12.86 22.80
C TYR A 243 -18.55 12.09 21.74
N VAL A 244 -18.09 10.91 21.36
CA VAL A 244 -18.76 10.02 20.41
C VAL A 244 -19.44 8.90 21.20
N GLU A 245 -20.69 9.15 21.59
CA GLU A 245 -21.51 8.19 22.33
C GLU A 245 -22.02 7.05 21.42
N THR A 246 -22.11 5.86 21.98
CA THR A 246 -22.54 4.64 21.29
C THR A 246 -23.94 4.77 20.69
N GLY A 247 -24.08 4.58 19.38
CA GLY A 247 -25.35 4.71 18.64
C GLY A 247 -25.76 6.15 18.32
N SER A 248 -24.93 7.15 18.61
CA SER A 248 -25.17 8.54 18.17
C SER A 248 -24.89 8.73 16.67
N ALA A 249 -25.32 9.85 16.07
CA ALA A 249 -25.15 10.08 14.63
C ALA A 249 -23.67 10.14 14.23
N ILE A 250 -22.81 10.75 15.05
CA ILE A 250 -21.35 10.75 14.85
C ILE A 250 -20.78 9.32 14.94
N ASP A 251 -21.32 8.45 15.82
CA ASP A 251 -20.88 7.05 15.95
C ASP A 251 -21.22 6.21 14.71
N ILE A 252 -22.41 6.45 14.13
CA ILE A 252 -22.88 5.77 12.92
C ILE A 252 -21.99 6.14 11.72
N ASP A 253 -21.71 7.44 11.51
CA ASP A 253 -20.80 7.92 10.47
C ASP A 253 -19.36 7.43 10.69
N ALA A 254 -18.87 7.46 11.94
CA ALA A 254 -17.55 6.99 12.31
C ALA A 254 -17.41 5.48 12.05
N TYR A 255 -18.47 4.70 12.29
CA TYR A 255 -18.51 3.29 11.97
C TYR A 255 -18.47 3.04 10.46
N ASP A 256 -19.32 3.70 9.67
CA ASP A 256 -19.35 3.51 8.21
C ASP A 256 -17.99 3.82 7.54
N ARG A 257 -17.31 4.87 8.01
CA ARG A 257 -15.94 5.22 7.63
C ARG A 257 -14.93 4.20 8.14
N ALA A 258 -15.03 3.84 9.43
CA ALA A 258 -14.14 3.01 10.24
C ALA A 258 -12.66 3.44 10.37
N THR A 259 -12.13 4.21 9.42
CA THR A 259 -10.78 4.80 9.44
C THR A 259 -10.77 6.13 8.70
N SER A 260 -9.88 7.04 9.09
CA SER A 260 -9.52 8.18 8.23
C SER A 260 -8.73 7.69 7.01
N VAL A 261 -8.88 8.36 5.87
CA VAL A 261 -8.12 8.09 4.64
C VAL A 261 -7.18 9.26 4.35
N TYR A 262 -5.89 8.98 4.27
CA TYR A 262 -4.85 9.98 4.03
C TYR A 262 -4.42 9.91 2.57
N PHE A 263 -4.84 10.89 1.77
CA PHE A 263 -4.33 11.11 0.42
C PHE A 263 -3.22 12.17 0.45
N PRO A 264 -2.33 12.22 -0.56
CA PRO A 264 -1.48 13.38 -0.77
C PRO A 264 -2.31 14.67 -0.78
N ARG A 265 -1.97 15.63 0.08
CA ARG A 265 -2.61 16.95 0.24
C ARG A 265 -4.05 16.97 0.80
N ARG A 266 -4.72 15.85 1.06
CA ARG A 266 -6.08 15.81 1.63
C ARG A 266 -6.31 14.62 2.54
N VAL A 267 -6.91 14.88 3.69
CA VAL A 267 -7.41 13.83 4.60
C VAL A 267 -8.93 13.76 4.46
N ILE A 268 -9.48 12.54 4.43
CA ILE A 268 -10.90 12.30 4.64
C ILE A 268 -11.03 11.72 6.05
N PRO A 269 -11.42 12.53 7.05
CA PRO A 269 -11.37 12.12 8.43
C PRO A 269 -12.52 11.16 8.78
N MET A 270 -12.28 10.27 9.74
CA MET A 270 -13.32 9.42 10.32
C MET A 270 -14.36 10.22 11.10
N LEU A 271 -13.95 11.34 11.71
CA LEU A 271 -14.77 12.20 12.56
C LEU A 271 -14.85 13.63 11.98
N PRO A 272 -15.92 14.40 12.26
CA PRO A 272 -15.98 15.81 11.91
C PRO A 272 -14.82 16.62 12.50
N GLU A 273 -14.33 17.62 11.77
CA GLU A 273 -13.09 18.36 12.13
C GLU A 273 -13.14 19.04 13.50
N LYS A 274 -14.33 19.47 13.96
CA LYS A 274 -14.55 20.03 15.30
C LYS A 274 -14.19 19.04 16.42
N LEU A 275 -14.30 17.73 16.16
CA LEU A 275 -13.75 16.68 17.01
C LEU A 275 -12.28 16.42 16.69
N SER A 276 -11.97 16.03 15.45
CA SER A 276 -10.65 15.48 15.11
C SER A 276 -9.51 16.47 15.33
N ASN A 277 -9.70 17.74 14.96
CA ASN A 277 -8.68 18.78 15.03
C ASN A 277 -8.91 19.69 16.27
N GLY A 278 -10.09 19.61 16.88
CA GLY A 278 -10.55 20.47 17.97
C GLY A 278 -10.56 19.78 19.33
N LEU A 279 -11.73 19.25 19.73
CA LEU A 279 -12.00 18.72 21.07
C LEU A 279 -11.24 17.46 21.45
N CYS A 280 -10.96 16.58 20.49
CA CYS A 280 -10.25 15.32 20.72
C CYS A 280 -8.73 15.51 20.59
N SER A 281 -8.27 16.26 19.57
CA SER A 281 -6.85 16.53 19.37
C SER A 281 -6.23 17.17 20.61
N LEU A 282 -5.13 16.58 21.07
CA LEU A 282 -4.33 16.94 22.25
C LEU A 282 -3.48 18.21 22.04
N ASN A 283 -4.14 19.23 21.50
CA ASN A 283 -3.58 20.54 21.16
C ASN A 283 -2.75 21.17 22.31
N PRO A 284 -1.66 21.89 21.99
CA PRO A 284 -0.82 22.55 22.97
C PRO A 284 -1.56 23.68 23.70
N ASP A 285 -1.14 23.95 24.94
CA ASP A 285 -1.57 25.08 25.77
C ASP A 285 -3.09 25.14 26.07
N VAL A 286 -3.79 24.01 25.92
CA VAL A 286 -5.22 23.87 26.22
C VAL A 286 -5.53 22.56 26.95
N GLU A 287 -6.55 22.61 27.82
CA GLU A 287 -7.02 21.42 28.52
C GLU A 287 -7.73 20.45 27.58
N ARG A 288 -7.43 19.16 27.71
CA ARG A 288 -8.03 18.07 26.93
C ARG A 288 -8.36 16.86 27.80
N LEU A 289 -9.40 16.13 27.40
CA LEU A 289 -9.80 14.88 28.03
C LEU A 289 -9.03 13.73 27.39
N CYS A 290 -8.43 12.87 28.20
CA CYS A 290 -7.68 11.72 27.73
C CYS A 290 -8.02 10.44 28.51
N MET A 291 -7.74 9.30 27.88
CA MET A 291 -7.62 7.99 28.50
C MET A 291 -6.12 7.68 28.61
N VAL A 292 -5.65 7.40 29.82
CA VAL A 292 -4.22 7.25 30.09
C VAL A 292 -3.87 5.79 30.33
N CYS A 293 -2.80 5.32 29.69
CA CYS A 293 -2.07 4.12 30.06
C CYS A 293 -0.81 4.56 30.83
N ASP A 294 -0.76 4.26 32.13
CA ASP A 294 0.34 4.60 33.04
C ASP A 294 1.11 3.32 33.39
N MET A 295 2.36 3.23 32.94
CA MET A 295 3.16 1.99 32.91
C MET A 295 4.45 2.12 33.71
N LEU A 296 4.83 1.08 34.45
CA LEU A 296 6.16 0.92 35.05
C LEU A 296 7.00 -0.04 34.18
N VAL A 297 8.03 0.50 33.52
CA VAL A 297 8.92 -0.22 32.59
C VAL A 297 10.25 -0.53 33.29
N THR A 298 10.72 -1.78 33.23
CA THR A 298 12.01 -2.18 33.81
C THR A 298 13.20 -1.68 32.98
N ALA A 299 14.40 -1.71 33.55
CA ALA A 299 15.67 -1.51 32.83
C ALA A 299 15.86 -2.42 31.58
N LYS A 300 15.07 -3.48 31.42
CA LYS A 300 15.10 -4.40 30.27
C LYS A 300 14.03 -4.12 29.20
N GLY A 301 13.14 -3.14 29.43
CA GLY A 301 11.99 -2.87 28.55
C GLY A 301 10.74 -3.72 28.83
N GLU A 302 10.72 -4.50 29.90
CA GLU A 302 9.53 -5.26 30.31
C GLU A 302 8.56 -4.34 31.06
N VAL A 303 7.26 -4.37 30.74
CA VAL A 303 6.23 -3.70 31.55
C VAL A 303 5.97 -4.54 32.80
N HIS A 304 6.28 -4.00 33.97
CA HIS A 304 6.14 -4.69 35.26
C HIS A 304 4.74 -4.54 35.86
N ALA A 305 4.13 -3.37 35.68
CA ALA A 305 2.78 -3.05 36.10
C ALA A 305 2.25 -1.90 35.23
N TYR A 306 0.94 -1.84 35.06
CA TYR A 306 0.28 -0.72 34.38
C TYR A 306 -1.11 -0.48 35.00
N GLN A 307 -1.70 0.67 34.70
CA GLN A 307 -3.08 1.00 35.02
C GLN A 307 -3.70 1.87 33.92
N PHE A 308 -5.03 1.79 33.78
CA PHE A 308 -5.81 2.66 32.90
C PHE A 308 -6.70 3.59 33.72
N TYR A 309 -6.78 4.87 33.33
CA TYR A 309 -7.71 5.81 33.94
C TYR A 309 -8.07 6.99 33.02
N PRO A 310 -9.30 7.54 33.13
CA PRO A 310 -9.65 8.79 32.47
C PRO A 310 -9.02 9.98 33.19
N ALA A 311 -8.43 10.89 32.43
CA ALA A 311 -7.76 12.08 32.95
C ALA A 311 -8.18 13.37 32.20
N VAL A 312 -7.81 14.51 32.78
CA VAL A 312 -7.67 15.80 32.09
C VAL A 312 -6.19 16.16 32.05
N MET A 313 -5.71 16.59 30.89
CA MET A 313 -4.30 16.96 30.67
C MET A 313 -4.19 18.33 30.01
N HIS A 314 -2.98 18.88 30.06
CA HIS A 314 -2.58 20.09 29.35
C HIS A 314 -1.30 19.78 28.58
N SER A 315 -1.32 19.85 27.25
CA SER A 315 -0.13 19.57 26.44
C SER A 315 0.86 20.74 26.54
N HIS A 316 2.02 20.48 27.13
CA HIS A 316 3.03 21.50 27.44
C HIS A 316 3.92 21.88 26.24
N ALA A 317 3.83 21.11 25.15
CA ALA A 317 4.41 21.43 23.86
C ALA A 317 3.87 20.50 22.78
N ARG A 318 3.63 21.06 21.58
CA ARG A 318 3.61 20.29 20.33
C ARG A 318 5.02 20.35 19.73
N PHE A 319 5.57 19.18 19.45
CA PHE A 319 6.82 19.00 18.72
C PHE A 319 6.59 18.36 17.34
N THR A 320 7.59 18.45 16.47
CA THR A 320 7.70 17.53 15.32
C THR A 320 8.75 16.44 15.53
N TYR A 321 8.62 15.32 14.81
CA TYR A 321 9.65 14.29 14.74
C TYR A 321 11.03 14.84 14.32
N THR A 322 11.05 15.88 13.48
CA THR A 322 12.28 16.55 13.04
C THR A 322 12.91 17.35 14.19
N GLU A 323 12.12 18.12 14.93
CA GLU A 323 12.59 18.88 16.10
C GLU A 323 13.16 17.94 17.18
N VAL A 324 12.44 16.87 17.53
CA VAL A 324 12.87 15.94 18.61
C VAL A 324 14.14 15.20 18.21
N ALA A 325 14.26 14.73 16.96
CA ALA A 325 15.49 14.11 16.49
C ALA A 325 16.69 15.06 16.55
N ALA A 326 16.50 16.35 16.20
CA ALA A 326 17.55 17.37 16.32
C ALA A 326 17.95 17.65 17.79
N ILE A 327 16.97 17.68 18.71
CA ILE A 327 17.21 17.87 20.15
C ILE A 327 17.96 16.67 20.75
N LEU A 328 17.59 15.45 20.40
CA LEU A 328 18.24 14.22 20.89
C LEU A 328 19.66 14.07 20.32
N ALA A 329 19.89 14.46 19.06
CA ALA A 329 21.21 14.45 18.44
C ALA A 329 22.15 15.52 19.04
N ASN A 330 21.63 16.70 19.43
CA ASN A 330 22.41 17.74 20.09
C ASN A 330 21.59 18.48 21.15
N THR A 331 21.66 17.99 22.39
CA THR A 331 20.99 18.56 23.57
C THR A 331 21.48 19.95 24.01
N ARG A 332 22.52 20.48 23.34
CA ARG A 332 23.02 21.85 23.51
C ARG A 332 22.90 22.69 22.22
N GLY A 333 22.22 22.15 21.20
CA GLY A 333 22.04 22.80 19.90
C GLY A 333 20.99 23.91 19.90
N PRO A 334 20.70 24.50 18.72
CA PRO A 334 19.72 25.56 18.58
C PRO A 334 18.31 25.14 19.02
N GLU A 335 17.83 24.00 18.56
CA GLU A 335 16.48 23.50 18.89
C GLU A 335 16.33 23.15 20.38
N ALA A 336 17.34 22.48 20.96
CA ALA A 336 17.37 22.22 22.40
C ALA A 336 17.39 23.52 23.22
N SER A 337 18.04 24.57 22.71
CA SER A 337 18.07 25.89 23.36
C SER A 337 16.74 26.65 23.30
N LYS A 338 15.87 26.38 22.31
CA LYS A 338 14.49 26.90 22.25
C LYS A 338 13.53 26.17 23.20
N ARG A 339 13.84 24.92 23.56
CA ARG A 339 12.93 23.98 24.25
C ARG A 339 13.49 23.45 25.57
N LYS A 340 14.40 24.21 26.21
CA LYS A 340 15.23 23.80 27.36
C LYS A 340 14.47 23.04 28.44
N ASP A 341 13.30 23.53 28.82
CA ASP A 341 12.50 23.00 29.93
C ASP A 341 12.00 21.57 29.70
N ARG A 342 11.93 21.13 28.42
CA ARG A 342 11.48 19.79 28.02
C ARG A 342 12.61 18.86 27.54
N VAL A 343 13.84 19.35 27.40
CA VAL A 343 14.98 18.53 26.93
C VAL A 343 15.22 17.33 27.85
N LYS A 344 15.03 17.49 29.16
CA LYS A 344 15.16 16.39 30.13
C LYS A 344 14.08 15.32 29.96
N ASP A 345 12.84 15.73 29.68
CA ASP A 345 11.72 14.80 29.51
C ASP A 345 11.87 13.99 28.22
N LEU A 346 12.31 14.63 27.13
CA LEU A 346 12.68 13.97 25.88
C LEU A 346 13.84 12.97 26.06
N LEU A 347 14.81 13.27 26.93
CA LEU A 347 15.88 12.32 27.27
C LEU A 347 15.35 11.12 28.06
N ASN A 348 14.43 11.30 29.02
CA ASN A 348 13.79 10.19 29.73
C ASN A 348 12.98 9.30 28.77
N LEU A 349 12.26 9.91 27.82
CA LEU A 349 11.53 9.19 26.76
C LEU A 349 12.49 8.40 25.85
N HIS A 350 13.64 8.98 25.49
CA HIS A 350 14.67 8.29 24.71
C HIS A 350 15.39 7.17 25.49
N ASP A 351 15.49 7.28 26.81
CA ASP A 351 16.01 6.22 27.68
C ASP A 351 15.04 5.02 27.77
N VAL A 352 13.74 5.26 27.97
CA VAL A 352 12.75 4.16 28.00
C VAL A 352 12.57 3.53 26.61
N TYR A 353 12.61 4.30 25.52
CA TYR A 353 12.67 3.78 24.15
C TYR A 353 13.82 2.77 23.97
N ARG A 354 15.03 3.12 24.41
CA ARG A 354 16.19 2.21 24.31
C ARG A 354 16.00 0.93 25.11
N ALA A 355 15.30 0.97 26.24
CA ALA A 355 14.93 -0.23 26.99
C ALA A 355 13.88 -1.07 26.26
N LEU A 356 12.81 -0.46 25.74
CA LEU A 356 11.76 -1.14 24.97
C LEU A 356 12.33 -1.82 23.70
N LEU A 357 13.27 -1.16 23.01
CA LEU A 357 13.96 -1.72 21.85
C LEU A 357 14.77 -2.99 22.19
N ILE A 358 15.40 -3.05 23.37
CA ILE A 358 16.08 -4.26 23.86
C ILE A 358 15.06 -5.40 24.06
N ALA A 359 13.90 -5.11 24.66
CA ALA A 359 12.81 -6.10 24.80
C ALA A 359 12.27 -6.56 23.43
N ARG A 360 12.12 -5.65 22.45
CA ARG A 360 11.69 -5.98 21.07
C ARG A 360 12.68 -6.91 20.37
N GLN A 361 13.98 -6.66 20.51
CA GLN A 361 15.04 -7.51 19.97
C GLN A 361 15.06 -8.89 20.66
N ALA A 362 14.98 -8.94 21.99
CA ALA A 362 14.97 -10.19 22.75
C ALA A 362 13.75 -11.08 22.43
N ARG A 363 12.61 -10.46 22.09
CA ARG A 363 11.36 -11.15 21.68
C ARG A 363 11.41 -11.67 20.23
N GLY A 364 12.42 -11.29 19.44
CA GLY A 364 12.54 -11.70 18.04
C GLY A 364 11.47 -11.10 17.13
N ALA A 365 10.96 -9.91 17.45
CA ALA A 365 10.05 -9.17 16.56
C ALA A 365 10.76 -8.86 15.24
N VAL A 366 10.01 -8.92 14.14
CA VAL A 366 10.58 -8.76 12.80
C VAL A 366 10.61 -7.28 12.43
N ASP A 367 11.78 -6.76 12.06
CA ASP A 367 11.97 -5.37 11.63
C ASP A 367 12.64 -5.36 10.25
N PHE A 368 11.82 -5.13 9.22
CA PHE A 368 12.27 -4.95 7.85
C PHE A 368 12.20 -3.47 7.51
N GLU A 369 13.35 -2.86 7.19
CA GLU A 369 13.37 -1.49 6.69
C GLU A 369 12.81 -1.44 5.25
N THR A 370 11.65 -0.80 5.09
CA THR A 370 11.07 -0.47 3.79
C THR A 370 11.16 1.02 3.53
N THR A 371 11.54 1.41 2.31
CA THR A 371 11.63 2.83 1.92
C THR A 371 10.27 3.33 1.44
N GLU A 372 9.51 3.95 2.34
CA GLU A 372 8.31 4.71 1.96
C GLU A 372 8.68 6.01 1.24
N THR A 373 7.77 6.50 0.39
CA THR A 373 7.96 7.74 -0.38
C THR A 373 7.00 8.83 0.07
N GLN A 374 7.44 10.09 0.02
CA GLN A 374 6.60 11.27 0.16
C GLN A 374 6.62 12.06 -1.15
N ILE A 375 5.43 12.40 -1.64
CA ILE A 375 5.25 13.32 -2.77
C ILE A 375 5.24 14.74 -2.20
N VAL A 376 6.18 15.57 -2.65
CA VAL A 376 6.28 16.99 -2.27
C VAL A 376 5.72 17.83 -3.43
N CYS A 377 4.78 18.71 -3.13
CA CYS A 377 4.14 19.59 -4.10
C CYS A 377 4.45 21.07 -3.84
N ASP A 378 4.41 21.88 -4.89
CA ASP A 378 4.40 23.35 -4.79
C ASP A 378 3.04 23.90 -4.32
N GLU A 379 2.96 25.21 -4.10
CA GLU A 379 1.73 25.91 -3.70
C GLU A 379 0.58 25.74 -4.72
N ASN A 380 0.90 25.54 -6.00
CA ASN A 380 -0.07 25.28 -7.07
C ASN A 380 -0.52 23.80 -7.13
N GLY A 381 0.07 22.93 -6.31
CA GLY A 381 -0.21 21.50 -6.28
C GLY A 381 0.52 20.64 -7.32
N ARG A 382 1.49 21.20 -8.04
CA ARG A 382 2.37 20.45 -8.95
C ARG A 382 3.40 19.68 -8.13
N ILE A 383 3.74 18.47 -8.57
CA ILE A 383 4.74 17.64 -7.90
C ILE A 383 6.12 18.23 -8.19
N GLU A 384 6.81 18.71 -7.15
CA GLU A 384 8.19 19.21 -7.24
C GLU A 384 9.18 18.02 -7.26
N LYS A 385 8.98 17.07 -6.35
CA LYS A 385 9.86 15.92 -6.14
C LYS A 385 9.19 14.80 -5.37
N ILE A 386 9.74 13.59 -5.52
CA ILE A 386 9.38 12.41 -4.72
C ILE A 386 10.61 12.04 -3.90
N VAL A 387 10.48 12.00 -2.57
CA VAL A 387 11.60 11.79 -1.64
C VAL A 387 11.34 10.59 -0.72
N PRO A 388 12.38 9.89 -0.24
CA PRO A 388 12.19 8.82 0.74
C PRO A 388 11.83 9.41 2.11
N ARG A 389 10.90 8.78 2.82
CA ARG A 389 10.60 9.13 4.22
C ARG A 389 11.70 8.60 5.14
N THR A 390 12.20 9.45 6.03
CA THR A 390 13.31 9.12 6.94
C THR A 390 12.80 8.79 8.35
N ARG A 391 12.69 7.49 8.68
CA ARG A 391 12.30 6.99 10.01
C ARG A 391 13.45 7.16 11.02
N ASN A 392 13.50 8.32 11.66
CA ASN A 392 14.48 8.66 12.71
C ASN A 392 14.08 8.13 14.10
N ASP A 393 14.94 8.31 15.12
CA ASP A 393 14.69 7.81 16.49
C ASP A 393 13.47 8.43 17.18
N ALA A 394 13.03 9.64 16.81
CA ALA A 394 11.80 10.22 17.37
C ALA A 394 10.54 9.45 16.92
N HIS A 395 10.51 8.98 15.67
CA HIS A 395 9.44 8.11 15.18
C HIS A 395 9.43 6.77 15.93
N LYS A 396 10.61 6.15 16.10
CA LYS A 396 10.78 4.86 16.78
C LYS A 396 10.44 4.94 18.27
N LEU A 397 10.74 6.06 18.92
CA LEU A 397 10.40 6.35 20.31
C LEU A 397 8.88 6.39 20.52
N ILE A 398 8.14 7.10 19.68
CA ILE A 398 6.67 7.13 19.73
C ILE A 398 6.10 5.74 19.39
N GLU A 399 6.62 5.08 18.36
CA GLU A 399 6.20 3.72 17.97
C GLU A 399 6.30 2.74 19.16
N GLU A 400 7.45 2.64 19.83
CA GLU A 400 7.62 1.73 20.98
C GLU A 400 6.71 2.10 22.17
N ALA A 401 6.51 3.39 22.45
CA ALA A 401 5.60 3.84 23.50
C ALA A 401 4.14 3.45 23.20
N MET A 402 3.71 3.61 21.94
CA MET A 402 2.37 3.19 21.50
C MET A 402 2.21 1.68 21.48
N LEU A 403 3.24 0.93 21.05
CA LEU A 403 3.25 -0.53 21.11
C LEU A 403 3.09 -1.04 22.55
N ALA A 404 3.79 -0.43 23.52
CA ALA A 404 3.65 -0.78 24.93
C ALA A 404 2.22 -0.56 25.46
N ALA A 405 1.62 0.61 25.19
CA ALA A 405 0.25 0.93 25.60
C ALA A 405 -0.80 0.00 24.91
N ASN A 406 -0.58 -0.34 23.64
CA ASN A 406 -1.41 -1.26 22.87
C ASN A 406 -1.38 -2.70 23.42
N VAL A 407 -0.22 -3.19 23.85
CA VAL A 407 -0.10 -4.50 24.52
C VAL A 407 -0.77 -4.48 25.89
N CYS A 408 -0.56 -3.45 26.70
CA CYS A 408 -1.25 -3.29 27.99
C CYS A 408 -2.78 -3.25 27.81
N SER A 409 -3.27 -2.63 26.73
CA SER A 409 -4.70 -2.58 26.40
C SER A 409 -5.28 -3.96 26.06
N ALA A 410 -4.53 -4.77 25.31
CA ALA A 410 -4.93 -6.13 24.95
C ALA A 410 -4.99 -7.05 26.18
N ASP A 411 -3.99 -6.97 27.06
CA ASP A 411 -3.96 -7.70 28.33
C ASP A 411 -5.09 -7.24 29.28
N PHE A 412 -5.33 -5.94 29.42
CA PHE A 412 -6.41 -5.41 30.27
C PHE A 412 -7.81 -5.88 29.82
N ILE A 413 -8.07 -5.92 28.51
CA ILE A 413 -9.32 -6.47 27.95
C ILE A 413 -9.44 -7.97 28.26
N ALA A 414 -8.36 -8.73 28.08
CA ALA A 414 -8.34 -10.17 28.36
C ALA A 414 -8.58 -10.47 29.85
N GLN A 415 -7.92 -9.74 30.76
CA GLN A 415 -8.13 -9.86 32.21
C GLN A 415 -9.53 -9.41 32.64
N GLY A 416 -10.10 -8.40 31.98
CA GLY A 416 -11.48 -7.96 32.20
C GLY A 416 -12.54 -8.94 31.71
N GLY A 417 -12.16 -9.98 30.94
CA GLY A 417 -13.05 -11.01 30.44
C GLY A 417 -14.14 -10.50 29.47
N GLN A 418 -13.92 -9.35 28.83
CA GLN A 418 -14.88 -8.74 27.91
C GLN A 418 -14.50 -8.97 26.44
N PRO A 419 -15.48 -9.09 25.54
CA PRO A 419 -15.23 -9.00 24.11
C PRO A 419 -14.61 -7.63 23.75
N GLY A 420 -13.64 -7.65 22.86
CA GLY A 420 -13.01 -6.47 22.27
C GLY A 420 -12.27 -6.87 21.00
N LEU A 421 -11.97 -5.92 20.12
CA LEU A 421 -11.18 -6.22 18.92
C LEU A 421 -9.70 -6.34 19.29
N PHE A 422 -9.05 -7.38 18.78
CA PHE A 422 -7.60 -7.54 18.73
C PHE A 422 -7.11 -7.25 17.31
N ARG A 423 -5.88 -6.75 17.20
CA ARG A 423 -5.17 -6.61 15.92
C ARG A 423 -4.29 -7.85 15.76
N VAL A 424 -4.81 -8.83 15.02
CA VAL A 424 -4.18 -10.14 14.82
C VAL A 424 -3.38 -10.15 13.53
N HIS A 425 -2.21 -10.78 13.57
CA HIS A 425 -1.39 -11.07 12.39
C HIS A 425 -0.91 -12.51 12.51
N GLU A 426 -1.47 -13.40 11.70
CA GLU A 426 -1.10 -14.81 11.68
C GLU A 426 0.21 -15.07 10.93
N GLY A 427 0.87 -16.18 11.27
CA GLY A 427 2.07 -16.64 10.55
C GLY A 427 1.78 -17.07 9.10
N PRO A 428 2.83 -17.33 8.30
CA PRO A 428 2.71 -17.77 6.90
C PRO A 428 1.86 -19.04 6.76
N THR A 429 0.99 -19.08 5.75
CA THR A 429 0.20 -20.29 5.41
C THR A 429 1.11 -21.44 4.98
N PRO A 430 0.68 -22.71 5.07
CA PRO A 430 1.51 -23.85 4.67
C PRO A 430 2.08 -23.75 3.24
N GLU A 431 1.30 -23.26 2.26
CA GLU A 431 1.80 -23.06 0.89
C GLU A 431 2.88 -21.97 0.85
N LYS A 432 2.66 -20.84 1.52
CA LYS A 432 3.65 -19.75 1.61
C LYS A 432 4.93 -20.20 2.34
N GLN A 433 4.82 -21.07 3.35
CA GLN A 433 5.97 -21.67 4.00
C GLN A 433 6.78 -22.54 3.04
N GLU A 434 6.13 -23.43 2.30
CA GLU A 434 6.82 -24.31 1.34
C GLU A 434 7.53 -23.49 0.23
N ILE A 435 6.85 -22.47 -0.31
CA ILE A 435 7.44 -21.52 -1.27
C ILE A 435 8.69 -20.86 -0.66
N LEU A 436 8.62 -20.36 0.57
CA LEU A 436 9.75 -19.71 1.24
C LEU A 436 10.91 -20.69 1.51
N ARG A 437 10.65 -21.91 1.98
CA ARG A 437 11.68 -22.95 2.18
C ARG A 437 12.40 -23.28 0.88
N ASN A 438 11.64 -23.49 -0.20
CA ASN A 438 12.18 -23.77 -1.53
C ASN A 438 13.00 -22.58 -2.07
N TYR A 439 12.53 -21.36 -1.86
CA TYR A 439 13.23 -20.13 -2.24
C TYR A 439 14.57 -19.98 -1.48
N LEU A 440 14.58 -20.08 -0.15
CA LEU A 440 15.80 -19.97 0.68
C LEU A 440 16.85 -21.02 0.27
N LYS A 441 16.41 -22.26 0.00
CA LYS A 441 17.25 -23.34 -0.51
C LYS A 441 17.80 -23.03 -1.91
N ALA A 442 17.00 -22.46 -2.80
CA ALA A 442 17.42 -22.10 -4.16
C ALA A 442 18.47 -20.96 -4.18
N MET A 443 18.43 -20.08 -3.18
CA MET A 443 19.41 -19.00 -2.96
C MET A 443 20.63 -19.41 -2.13
N ALA A 444 20.75 -20.70 -1.76
CA ALA A 444 21.80 -21.22 -0.89
C ALA A 444 21.94 -20.42 0.43
N VAL A 445 20.81 -20.12 1.07
CA VAL A 445 20.77 -19.66 2.46
C VAL A 445 20.89 -20.91 3.35
N GLY A 446 21.87 -20.93 4.25
CA GLY A 446 22.13 -22.07 5.15
C GLY A 446 21.11 -22.26 6.28
N MET A 447 20.01 -21.51 6.24
CA MET A 447 18.95 -21.46 7.24
C MET A 447 17.60 -21.66 6.56
N SER A 448 16.65 -22.24 7.28
CA SER A 448 15.28 -22.48 6.85
C SER A 448 14.33 -22.25 8.02
N ILE A 449 13.06 -22.04 7.70
CA ILE A 449 11.97 -22.09 8.69
C ILE A 449 11.54 -23.55 8.95
N GLY A 450 10.97 -23.80 10.13
CA GLY A 450 10.29 -25.05 10.49
C GLY A 450 8.82 -25.11 10.05
N ASP A 451 8.07 -26.10 10.55
CA ASP A 451 6.63 -26.27 10.27
C ASP A 451 5.71 -25.38 11.10
N ASP A 452 6.16 -24.97 12.28
CA ASP A 452 5.55 -23.92 13.12
C ASP A 452 6.57 -22.79 13.32
N PRO A 453 6.80 -21.97 12.27
CA PRO A 453 7.82 -20.92 12.31
C PRO A 453 7.52 -19.89 13.39
N LYS A 454 8.57 -19.33 14.00
CA LYS A 454 8.47 -18.21 14.93
C LYS A 454 9.01 -16.92 14.32
N PRO A 455 8.59 -15.74 14.81
CA PRO A 455 9.12 -14.46 14.35
C PRO A 455 10.65 -14.35 14.45
N GLY A 456 11.22 -14.95 15.51
CA GLY A 456 12.66 -15.04 15.70
C GLY A 456 13.40 -15.78 14.58
N ASP A 457 12.79 -16.80 13.94
CA ASP A 457 13.40 -17.51 12.81
C ASP A 457 13.55 -16.58 11.60
N PHE A 458 12.51 -15.77 11.33
CA PHE A 458 12.50 -14.77 10.27
C PHE A 458 13.56 -13.70 10.52
N GLN A 459 13.63 -13.18 11.75
CA GLN A 459 14.61 -12.17 12.13
C GLN A 459 16.05 -12.71 12.08
N ALA A 460 16.25 -13.98 12.46
CA ALA A 460 17.55 -14.65 12.38
C ALA A 460 18.01 -14.83 10.91
N ILE A 461 17.12 -15.25 10.01
CA ILE A 461 17.40 -15.32 8.56
C ILE A 461 17.71 -13.92 8.01
N ALA A 462 16.90 -12.91 8.34
CA ALA A 462 17.10 -11.53 7.89
C ALA A 462 18.47 -10.98 8.32
N THR A 463 18.87 -11.25 9.57
CA THR A 463 20.16 -10.84 10.15
C THR A 463 21.33 -11.57 9.49
N ALA A 464 21.26 -12.91 9.37
CA ALA A 464 22.31 -13.73 8.78
C ALA A 464 22.51 -13.50 7.27
N THR A 465 21.55 -12.87 6.60
CA THR A 465 21.61 -12.56 5.17
C THR A 465 21.90 -11.09 4.87
N LYS A 466 21.96 -10.21 5.89
CA LYS A 466 22.05 -8.75 5.74
C LYS A 466 23.20 -8.26 4.85
N ASP A 467 24.39 -8.87 4.97
CA ASP A 467 25.59 -8.46 4.24
C ASP A 467 25.74 -9.14 2.87
N ARG A 468 24.75 -9.94 2.45
CA ARG A 468 24.77 -10.59 1.13
C ARG A 468 24.30 -9.63 0.03
N PRO A 469 24.81 -9.76 -1.22
CA PRO A 469 24.34 -8.94 -2.35
C PRO A 469 22.87 -9.18 -2.73
N ASP A 470 22.25 -10.27 -2.26
CA ASP A 470 20.84 -10.62 -2.46
C ASP A 470 19.95 -10.39 -1.21
N ALA A 471 20.47 -9.71 -0.17
CA ALA A 471 19.75 -9.46 1.10
C ALA A 471 18.35 -8.87 0.90
N GLN A 472 18.22 -7.81 0.10
CA GLN A 472 16.96 -7.14 -0.19
C GLN A 472 15.93 -8.10 -0.83
N GLN A 473 16.39 -9.02 -1.68
CA GLN A 473 15.54 -10.02 -2.31
C GLN A 473 15.01 -11.03 -1.27
N ILE A 474 15.89 -11.51 -0.39
CA ILE A 474 15.54 -12.44 0.69
C ILE A 474 14.56 -11.78 1.67
N HIS A 475 14.81 -10.55 2.10
CA HIS A 475 13.92 -9.78 2.97
C HIS A 475 12.54 -9.56 2.33
N THR A 476 12.49 -9.26 1.02
CA THR A 476 11.24 -9.14 0.26
C THR A 476 10.44 -10.45 0.24
N MET A 477 11.09 -11.61 0.13
CA MET A 477 10.42 -12.91 0.17
C MET A 477 9.92 -13.29 1.58
N LEU A 478 10.69 -12.96 2.62
CA LEU A 478 10.24 -13.10 4.01
C LEU A 478 8.95 -12.28 4.24
N LEU A 479 8.94 -10.99 3.84
CA LEU A 479 7.76 -10.12 3.89
C LEU A 479 6.56 -10.70 3.12
N ARG A 480 6.74 -11.09 1.85
CA ARG A 480 5.64 -11.61 1.01
C ARG A 480 5.06 -12.94 1.52
N SER A 481 5.84 -13.71 2.29
CA SER A 481 5.37 -14.96 2.90
C SER A 481 4.41 -14.73 4.10
N MET A 482 4.43 -13.56 4.73
CA MET A 482 3.54 -13.22 5.86
C MET A 482 2.08 -13.06 5.42
N GLN A 483 1.16 -13.04 6.38
CA GLN A 483 -0.24 -12.69 6.13
C GLN A 483 -0.49 -11.18 6.26
N GLN A 484 -1.70 -10.73 5.97
CA GLN A 484 -2.14 -9.37 6.31
C GLN A 484 -2.73 -9.37 7.72
N ALA A 485 -2.46 -8.32 8.49
CA ALA A 485 -3.07 -8.14 9.80
C ALA A 485 -4.55 -7.74 9.67
N ILE A 486 -5.39 -8.18 10.61
CA ILE A 486 -6.85 -7.94 10.63
C ILE A 486 -7.34 -7.60 12.04
N TYR A 487 -8.53 -7.01 12.14
CA TYR A 487 -9.26 -6.84 13.39
C TYR A 487 -10.24 -7.99 13.60
N THR A 488 -10.21 -8.63 14.77
CA THR A 488 -11.06 -9.78 15.13
C THR A 488 -11.23 -9.85 16.65
N PRO A 489 -12.36 -10.33 17.20
CA PRO A 489 -12.50 -10.56 18.63
C PRO A 489 -11.71 -11.77 19.16
N THR A 490 -11.25 -12.66 18.28
CA THR A 490 -10.46 -13.82 18.65
C THR A 490 -8.98 -13.45 18.64
N ASN A 491 -8.32 -13.47 19.79
CA ASN A 491 -6.87 -13.26 19.86
C ASN A 491 -6.10 -14.49 19.37
N SER A 492 -5.32 -14.33 18.29
CA SER A 492 -4.34 -15.32 17.80
C SER A 492 -2.90 -14.77 17.80
N GLY A 493 -2.64 -13.67 18.52
CA GLY A 493 -1.35 -12.98 18.55
C GLY A 493 -1.04 -12.16 17.29
N HIS A 494 0.16 -11.57 17.26
CA HIS A 494 0.63 -10.72 16.17
C HIS A 494 2.07 -11.07 15.76
N PHE A 495 2.18 -11.99 14.79
CA PHE A 495 3.42 -12.60 14.30
C PHE A 495 4.54 -11.58 14.03
N GLY A 496 4.32 -10.59 13.17
CA GLY A 496 5.36 -9.61 12.82
C GLY A 496 5.93 -8.80 14.00
N LEU A 497 5.16 -8.62 15.07
CA LEU A 497 5.59 -7.89 16.29
C LEU A 497 6.02 -8.82 17.43
N ALA A 498 5.88 -10.14 17.22
CA ALA A 498 6.11 -11.20 18.21
C ALA A 498 5.34 -11.00 19.53
N PHE A 499 4.08 -10.53 19.48
CA PHE A 499 3.22 -10.40 20.67
C PHE A 499 2.16 -11.50 20.74
N ASP A 500 1.92 -12.05 21.93
CA ASP A 500 0.86 -13.04 22.19
C ASP A 500 -0.54 -12.43 22.18
N ALA A 501 -0.65 -11.14 22.50
CA ALA A 501 -1.88 -10.35 22.44
C ALA A 501 -1.53 -8.91 22.02
N TYR A 502 -2.31 -8.34 21.10
CA TYR A 502 -2.10 -6.98 20.62
C TYR A 502 -3.43 -6.38 20.15
N THR A 503 -3.67 -5.10 20.44
CA THR A 503 -4.83 -4.34 19.95
C THR A 503 -4.43 -2.89 19.67
N HIS A 504 -5.21 -2.19 18.85
CA HIS A 504 -5.03 -0.76 18.65
C HIS A 504 -5.90 0.03 19.63
N PHE A 505 -5.25 0.84 20.47
CA PHE A 505 -5.84 1.73 21.47
C PHE A 505 -5.47 3.21 21.23
N THR A 506 -4.32 3.45 20.59
CA THR A 506 -3.61 4.74 20.58
C THR A 506 -4.01 5.70 19.46
N SER A 507 -5.05 5.43 18.65
CA SER A 507 -5.49 6.38 17.62
C SER A 507 -7.00 6.43 17.36
N PRO A 508 -7.83 6.69 18.40
CA PRO A 508 -9.29 6.70 18.29
C PRO A 508 -9.88 7.86 17.48
N ILE A 509 -9.12 8.93 17.16
CA ILE A 509 -9.60 10.01 16.28
C ILE A 509 -9.76 9.50 14.84
N ARG A 510 -8.90 8.56 14.43
CA ARG A 510 -8.76 8.10 13.04
C ARG A 510 -8.97 6.60 12.83
N ARG A 511 -9.24 5.81 13.89
CA ARG A 511 -9.55 4.37 13.82
C ARG A 511 -10.70 4.01 14.76
N TYR A 512 -11.76 3.43 14.19
CA TYR A 512 -12.93 2.98 14.96
C TYR A 512 -12.67 1.77 15.88
N PRO A 513 -11.77 0.82 15.56
CA PRO A 513 -11.33 -0.21 16.51
C PRO A 513 -10.84 0.36 17.84
N ASP A 514 -10.00 1.39 17.80
CA ASP A 514 -9.48 2.09 18.97
C ASP A 514 -10.60 2.75 19.79
N LEU A 515 -11.58 3.37 19.12
CA LEU A 515 -12.77 3.92 19.77
C LEU A 515 -13.59 2.83 20.50
N LEU A 516 -13.73 1.63 19.92
CA LEU A 516 -14.34 0.49 20.59
C LEU A 516 -13.51 -0.01 21.79
N VAL A 517 -12.18 -0.08 21.64
CA VAL A 517 -11.26 -0.47 22.72
C VAL A 517 -11.35 0.51 23.90
N HIS A 518 -11.43 1.82 23.66
CA HIS A 518 -11.67 2.83 24.70
C HIS A 518 -12.99 2.58 25.45
N ARG A 519 -14.08 2.23 24.74
CA ARG A 519 -15.38 1.92 25.35
C ARG A 519 -15.33 0.66 26.22
N VAL A 520 -14.64 -0.38 25.77
CA VAL A 520 -14.44 -1.63 26.55
C VAL A 520 -13.61 -1.35 27.81
N ILE A 521 -12.48 -0.64 27.69
CA ILE A 521 -11.63 -0.24 28.83
C ILE A 521 -12.45 0.57 29.85
N LYS A 522 -13.24 1.56 29.41
CA LYS A 522 -14.15 2.33 30.29
C LYS A 522 -15.19 1.45 30.97
N ALA A 523 -15.76 0.47 30.29
CA ALA A 523 -16.73 -0.44 30.91
C ALA A 523 -16.08 -1.31 31.99
N ILE A 524 -14.90 -1.89 31.72
CA ILE A 524 -14.11 -2.64 32.71
C ILE A 524 -13.81 -1.77 33.95
N LEU A 525 -13.32 -0.54 33.76
CA LEU A 525 -13.04 0.39 34.87
C LEU A 525 -14.29 0.72 35.70
N ASN A 526 -15.46 0.86 35.05
CA ASN A 526 -16.74 1.10 35.73
C ASN A 526 -17.40 -0.18 36.28
N LYS A 527 -16.77 -1.36 36.12
CA LYS A 527 -17.31 -2.68 36.48
C LYS A 527 -18.65 -3.00 35.78
N THR A 528 -18.80 -2.51 34.55
CA THR A 528 -19.94 -2.78 33.66
C THR A 528 -19.46 -3.57 32.43
N GLN A 529 -20.39 -4.21 31.71
CA GLN A 529 -20.08 -4.85 30.42
C GLN A 529 -20.41 -3.90 29.28
N TYR A 530 -19.45 -3.65 28.39
CA TYR A 530 -19.73 -2.93 27.15
C TYR A 530 -20.46 -3.87 26.18
N LYS A 531 -21.65 -3.47 25.74
CA LYS A 531 -22.39 -4.15 24.69
C LYS A 531 -22.22 -3.37 23.40
N LEU A 532 -21.71 -4.03 22.38
CA LEU A 532 -21.70 -3.48 21.03
C LEU A 532 -23.17 -3.18 20.63
N PRO A 533 -23.49 -1.98 20.13
CA PRO A 533 -24.87 -1.64 19.77
C PRO A 533 -25.32 -2.49 18.57
N ALA A 534 -26.62 -2.40 18.26
CA ALA A 534 -27.11 -2.80 16.95
C ALA A 534 -26.58 -1.81 15.90
N LEU A 535 -25.32 -1.99 15.51
CA LEU A 535 -24.70 -1.27 14.40
C LEU A 535 -25.49 -1.57 13.12
N PRO A 536 -25.57 -0.63 12.16
CA PRO A 536 -26.03 -0.94 10.81
C PRO A 536 -25.28 -2.18 10.32
N THR A 537 -25.98 -3.14 9.72
CA THR A 537 -25.31 -4.33 9.19
C THR A 537 -24.21 -3.88 8.23
N PRO A 538 -22.94 -4.30 8.45
CA PRO A 538 -21.86 -4.04 7.52
C PRO A 538 -22.30 -4.34 6.10
N GLY A 539 -22.21 -3.34 5.20
CA GLY A 539 -22.79 -3.39 3.86
C GLY A 539 -22.48 -4.71 3.16
N GLU A 540 -23.47 -5.33 2.51
CA GLU A 540 -23.64 -6.79 2.39
C GLU A 540 -22.39 -7.68 2.26
N ALA A 541 -21.40 -7.25 1.45
CA ALA A 541 -20.10 -7.92 1.29
C ALA A 541 -19.43 -8.30 2.63
N HIS A 542 -19.63 -7.49 3.66
CA HIS A 542 -19.04 -7.65 4.99
C HIS A 542 -19.83 -8.64 5.85
N ALA A 543 -21.17 -8.58 5.85
CA ALA A 543 -22.01 -9.60 6.49
C ALA A 543 -21.71 -11.03 5.97
N LYS A 544 -21.26 -11.15 4.73
CA LYS A 544 -20.83 -12.41 4.09
C LYS A 544 -19.41 -12.83 4.46
N LEU A 545 -18.43 -11.93 4.44
CA LEU A 545 -17.07 -12.26 4.85
C LEU A 545 -16.98 -12.59 6.37
N ALA A 546 -17.95 -12.15 7.18
CA ALA A 546 -18.15 -12.63 8.55
C ALA A 546 -18.61 -14.10 8.58
N LYS A 547 -19.58 -14.47 7.74
CA LYS A 547 -19.95 -15.89 7.52
C LYS A 547 -18.76 -16.73 7.04
N ARG A 548 -17.86 -16.19 6.20
CA ARG A 548 -16.63 -16.90 5.75
C ARG A 548 -15.66 -17.19 6.90
N LEU A 549 -15.44 -16.25 7.82
CA LEU A 549 -14.59 -16.50 9.00
C LEU A 549 -15.19 -17.59 9.90
N ALA A 550 -16.50 -17.53 10.17
CA ALA A 550 -17.21 -18.57 10.89
C ALA A 550 -17.14 -19.95 10.19
N ALA A 551 -17.16 -20.00 8.86
CA ALA A 551 -17.01 -21.22 8.08
C ALA A 551 -15.58 -21.79 8.10
N ARG A 552 -14.53 -20.95 8.08
CA ARG A 552 -13.12 -21.38 8.08
C ARG A 552 -12.67 -22.08 9.36
N VAL A 553 -13.40 -21.94 10.47
CA VAL A 553 -13.15 -22.68 11.72
C VAL A 553 -13.49 -24.18 11.56
N ALA A 554 -14.28 -24.56 10.55
CA ALA A 554 -14.56 -25.96 10.23
C ALA A 554 -13.50 -26.56 9.29
N ALA A 555 -12.49 -27.25 9.85
CA ALA A 555 -11.47 -27.94 9.08
C ALA A 555 -12.07 -29.08 8.20
N PRO A 556 -11.63 -29.25 6.94
CA PRO A 556 -12.07 -30.38 6.11
C PRO A 556 -11.55 -31.71 6.67
N GLY A 557 -12.45 -32.62 7.03
CA GLY A 557 -12.12 -34.04 7.26
C GLY A 557 -12.16 -34.55 8.71
N THR A 558 -12.25 -33.69 9.73
CA THR A 558 -12.56 -34.14 11.09
C THR A 558 -14.08 -34.22 11.28
N LYS A 559 -14.58 -35.38 11.72
CA LYS A 559 -15.99 -35.53 12.12
C LYS A 559 -16.31 -34.44 13.16
N PRO A 560 -17.45 -33.72 13.05
CA PRO A 560 -17.75 -32.63 13.95
C PRO A 560 -17.78 -33.14 15.39
N ARG A 561 -16.94 -32.55 16.26
CA ARG A 561 -17.12 -32.68 17.71
C ARG A 561 -18.52 -32.14 18.02
N LYS A 562 -19.38 -32.97 18.61
CA LYS A 562 -20.83 -32.73 18.70
C LYS A 562 -21.26 -31.53 19.55
N ASP A 563 -20.31 -30.84 20.18
CA ASP A 563 -20.55 -29.92 21.30
C ASP A 563 -19.93 -28.52 21.10
N VAL A 564 -19.68 -28.08 19.86
CA VAL A 564 -19.40 -26.66 19.60
C VAL A 564 -20.74 -25.91 19.56
N LYS A 565 -21.10 -25.24 20.66
CA LYS A 565 -22.25 -24.33 20.69
C LYS A 565 -22.06 -23.24 19.62
N PRO A 566 -23.10 -22.86 18.85
CA PRO A 566 -23.00 -21.78 17.88
C PRO A 566 -22.56 -20.47 18.59
N PRO A 567 -21.71 -19.64 17.95
CA PRO A 567 -21.23 -18.40 18.55
C PRO A 567 -22.39 -17.51 18.95
N SER A 568 -22.28 -16.84 20.10
CA SER A 568 -23.35 -15.98 20.61
C SER A 568 -23.64 -14.82 19.65
N ARG A 569 -24.85 -14.25 19.71
CA ARG A 569 -25.20 -13.07 18.89
C ARG A 569 -24.26 -11.89 19.12
N GLU A 570 -23.72 -11.77 20.33
CA GLU A 570 -22.70 -10.78 20.69
C GLU A 570 -21.35 -11.07 20.02
N THR A 571 -20.88 -12.33 20.07
CA THR A 571 -19.66 -12.77 19.36
C THR A 571 -19.74 -12.46 17.86
N GLN A 572 -20.86 -12.82 17.22
CA GLN A 572 -21.11 -12.55 15.80
C GLN A 572 -21.09 -11.05 15.45
N ALA A 573 -21.59 -10.20 16.36
CA ALA A 573 -21.57 -8.74 16.16
C ALA A 573 -20.14 -8.17 16.21
N TRP A 574 -19.30 -8.67 17.12
CA TRP A 574 -17.89 -8.29 17.19
C TRP A 574 -17.07 -8.82 16.00
N GLU A 575 -17.32 -10.04 15.54
CA GLU A 575 -16.74 -10.58 14.30
C GLU A 575 -17.09 -9.68 13.10
N ALA A 576 -18.36 -9.30 12.95
CA ALA A 576 -18.82 -8.41 11.90
C ALA A 576 -18.19 -7.01 11.97
N ALA A 577 -18.02 -6.45 13.18
CA ALA A 577 -17.37 -5.15 13.37
C ALA A 577 -15.86 -5.17 13.06
N GLY A 578 -15.12 -6.18 13.54
CA GLY A 578 -13.69 -6.32 13.23
C GLY A 578 -13.46 -6.49 11.73
N LEU A 579 -14.34 -7.23 11.08
CA LEU A 579 -14.30 -7.43 9.64
C LEU A 579 -14.56 -6.15 8.84
N HIS A 580 -15.60 -5.40 9.20
CA HIS A 580 -15.93 -4.10 8.61
C HIS A 580 -14.75 -3.14 8.69
N CYS A 581 -14.14 -3.02 9.88
CA CYS A 581 -12.96 -2.18 10.09
C CYS A 581 -11.77 -2.67 9.23
N SER A 582 -11.54 -3.98 9.14
CA SER A 582 -10.45 -4.56 8.33
C SER A 582 -10.64 -4.35 6.83
N ALA A 583 -11.89 -4.32 6.35
CA ALA A 583 -12.19 -4.09 4.94
C ALA A 583 -12.11 -2.61 4.57
N ASN A 584 -12.56 -1.72 5.45
CA ASN A 584 -12.45 -0.28 5.28
C ASN A 584 -10.99 0.19 5.35
N GLU A 585 -10.15 -0.43 6.18
CA GLU A 585 -8.68 -0.26 6.17
C GLU A 585 -8.09 -0.61 4.80
N ARG A 586 -8.42 -1.78 4.23
CA ARG A 586 -7.99 -2.16 2.87
C ARG A 586 -8.51 -1.20 1.79
N ARG A 587 -9.77 -0.76 1.89
CA ARG A 587 -10.39 0.21 0.96
C ARG A 587 -9.65 1.56 0.98
N ALA A 588 -9.26 2.03 2.17
CA ALA A 588 -8.45 3.24 2.34
C ALA A 588 -7.06 3.08 1.70
N ASP A 589 -6.36 2.00 2.04
CA ASP A 589 -5.06 1.61 1.48
C ASP A 589 -5.07 1.54 -0.06
N GLU A 590 -6.08 0.88 -0.64
CA GLU A 590 -6.25 0.77 -2.09
C GLU A 590 -6.49 2.13 -2.74
N ALA A 591 -7.37 2.97 -2.17
CA ALA A 591 -7.64 4.30 -2.68
C ALA A 591 -6.42 5.22 -2.63
N SER A 592 -5.69 5.25 -1.50
CA SER A 592 -4.47 6.08 -1.36
C SER A 592 -3.37 5.63 -2.33
N ARG A 593 -3.15 4.32 -2.50
CA ARG A 593 -2.19 3.78 -3.50
C ARG A 593 -2.61 4.12 -4.93
N ASP A 594 -3.90 4.14 -5.23
CA ASP A 594 -4.43 4.49 -6.55
C ASP A 594 -4.12 5.95 -6.93
N VAL A 595 -4.22 6.86 -5.96
CA VAL A 595 -3.85 8.28 -6.09
C VAL A 595 -2.33 8.45 -6.20
N GLU A 596 -1.55 7.82 -5.34
CA GLU A 596 -0.08 7.86 -5.45
C GLU A 596 0.42 7.34 -6.79
N ALA A 597 -0.13 6.22 -7.29
CA ALA A 597 0.23 5.67 -8.59
C ALA A 597 -0.09 6.63 -9.74
N TRP A 598 -1.24 7.31 -9.68
CA TRP A 598 -1.59 8.32 -10.68
C TRP A 598 -0.66 9.54 -10.63
N LEU A 599 -0.37 10.05 -9.43
CA LEU A 599 0.56 11.17 -9.23
C LEU A 599 1.98 10.82 -9.71
N LYS A 600 2.47 9.62 -9.39
CA LYS A 600 3.74 9.09 -9.91
C LYS A 600 3.75 9.01 -11.43
N CYS A 601 2.65 8.60 -12.07
CA CYS A 601 2.53 8.65 -13.54
C CYS A 601 2.50 10.09 -14.07
N LYS A 602 1.74 11.00 -13.46
CA LYS A 602 1.67 12.42 -13.86
C LYS A 602 3.04 13.09 -13.82
N TYR A 603 3.84 12.79 -12.80
CA TYR A 603 5.23 13.22 -12.68
C TYR A 603 6.13 12.62 -13.77
N MET A 604 6.13 11.29 -13.93
CA MET A 604 6.96 10.60 -14.93
C MET A 604 6.61 10.95 -16.39
N ARG A 605 5.43 11.52 -16.67
CA ARG A 605 5.06 12.03 -18.00
C ARG A 605 6.01 13.13 -18.49
N GLU A 606 6.55 13.95 -17.58
CA GLU A 606 7.51 15.02 -17.92
C GLU A 606 8.93 14.47 -18.18
N HIS A 607 9.21 13.25 -17.73
CA HIS A 607 10.49 12.54 -17.86
C HIS A 607 10.50 11.49 -19.01
N LEU A 608 9.58 11.59 -19.96
CA LEU A 608 9.47 10.63 -21.06
C LEU A 608 10.67 10.71 -22.02
N GLY A 609 11.31 9.58 -22.27
CA GLY A 609 12.53 9.44 -23.06
C GLY A 609 13.84 9.56 -22.26
N GLU A 610 13.78 9.89 -20.97
CA GLU A 610 14.97 9.96 -20.10
C GLU A 610 15.41 8.58 -19.61
N GLU A 611 16.71 8.45 -19.26
CA GLU A 611 17.33 7.22 -18.79
C GLU A 611 17.64 7.27 -17.29
N TYR A 612 17.36 6.17 -16.60
CA TYR A 612 17.51 6.04 -15.16
C TYR A 612 18.19 4.72 -14.77
N SER A 613 18.95 4.76 -13.67
CA SER A 613 19.35 3.56 -12.94
C SER A 613 18.21 3.08 -12.04
N GLY A 614 18.06 1.77 -11.91
CA GLY A 614 17.05 1.18 -11.04
C GLY A 614 17.36 -0.25 -10.61
N VAL A 615 16.49 -0.77 -9.76
CA VAL A 615 16.55 -2.13 -9.19
C VAL A 615 15.30 -2.89 -9.60
N VAL A 616 15.45 -4.16 -10.01
CA VAL A 616 14.31 -5.05 -10.26
C VAL A 616 13.58 -5.33 -8.93
N SER A 617 12.31 -4.93 -8.82
CA SER A 617 11.46 -5.09 -7.62
C SER A 617 10.57 -6.35 -7.68
N ALA A 618 10.22 -6.79 -8.89
CA ALA A 618 9.52 -8.04 -9.14
C ALA A 618 9.87 -8.61 -10.53
N ALA A 619 9.84 -9.94 -10.65
CA ALA A 619 9.89 -10.63 -11.93
C ALA A 619 8.59 -11.42 -12.14
N THR A 620 8.12 -11.51 -13.38
CA THR A 620 6.89 -12.22 -13.76
C THR A 620 7.11 -12.95 -15.09
N SER A 621 6.15 -13.78 -15.51
CA SER A 621 6.19 -14.45 -16.82
C SER A 621 6.11 -13.51 -18.03
N PHE A 622 5.71 -12.23 -17.84
CA PHE A 622 5.52 -11.26 -18.93
C PHE A 622 6.49 -10.06 -18.86
N GLY A 623 7.39 -10.00 -17.87
CA GLY A 623 8.35 -8.91 -17.74
C GLY A 623 8.91 -8.76 -16.32
N ILE A 624 9.73 -7.72 -16.13
CA ILE A 624 10.27 -7.31 -14.83
C ILE A 624 9.76 -5.93 -14.45
N PHE A 625 9.42 -5.74 -13.18
CA PHE A 625 9.18 -4.42 -12.61
C PHE A 625 10.49 -3.86 -12.07
N VAL A 626 10.73 -2.58 -12.31
CA VAL A 626 11.95 -1.87 -11.94
C VAL A 626 11.57 -0.63 -11.14
N THR A 627 12.15 -0.45 -9.97
CA THR A 627 12.06 0.78 -9.18
C THR A 627 13.26 1.68 -9.52
N LEU A 628 13.01 2.95 -9.85
CA LEU A 628 14.05 3.93 -10.17
C LEU A 628 14.72 4.47 -8.91
N ASP A 629 16.05 4.57 -8.91
CA ASP A 629 16.84 4.97 -7.72
C ASP A 629 16.55 6.38 -7.24
N ALA A 630 16.47 7.34 -8.17
CA ALA A 630 16.36 8.77 -7.86
C ALA A 630 14.92 9.21 -7.57
N MET A 631 13.93 8.46 -8.08
CA MET A 631 12.52 8.87 -8.09
C MET A 631 11.63 7.97 -7.23
N TYR A 632 12.07 6.76 -6.88
CA TYR A 632 11.28 5.76 -6.15
C TYR A 632 9.91 5.46 -6.82
N VAL A 633 9.90 5.50 -8.15
CA VAL A 633 8.78 5.13 -9.01
C VAL A 633 9.05 3.77 -9.62
N GLU A 634 8.02 2.93 -9.70
CA GLU A 634 8.07 1.62 -10.34
C GLU A 634 7.48 1.66 -11.76
N GLY A 635 8.07 0.90 -12.68
CA GLY A 635 7.57 0.71 -14.04
C GLY A 635 7.93 -0.67 -14.59
N LEU A 636 7.24 -1.09 -15.65
CA LEU A 636 7.34 -2.43 -16.25
C LEU A 636 8.27 -2.42 -17.46
N VAL A 637 9.32 -3.25 -17.43
CA VAL A 637 10.01 -3.69 -18.66
C VAL A 637 9.33 -4.98 -19.15
N HIS A 638 8.54 -4.87 -20.21
CA HIS A 638 7.86 -6.02 -20.81
C HIS A 638 8.87 -7.01 -21.41
N ILE A 639 8.55 -8.31 -21.42
CA ILE A 639 9.46 -9.38 -21.86
C ILE A 639 9.99 -9.19 -23.30
N THR A 640 9.22 -8.54 -24.18
CA THR A 640 9.65 -8.20 -25.54
C THR A 640 10.75 -7.15 -25.60
N GLU A 641 10.82 -6.26 -24.62
CA GLU A 641 11.81 -5.18 -24.51
C GLU A 641 13.10 -5.65 -23.78
N LEU A 642 13.12 -6.88 -23.22
CA LEU A 642 14.34 -7.51 -22.69
C LEU A 642 15.27 -8.00 -23.81
N GLY A 643 14.74 -8.34 -24.99
CA GLY A 643 15.51 -8.64 -26.19
C GLY A 643 14.93 -9.72 -27.10
N GLY A 644 15.60 -9.92 -28.24
CA GLY A 644 15.31 -11.01 -29.19
C GLY A 644 15.79 -12.40 -28.73
N GLU A 645 15.51 -12.78 -27.49
CA GLU A 645 15.70 -14.16 -27.01
C GLU A 645 14.53 -14.62 -26.16
N TYR A 646 14.43 -15.94 -25.93
CA TYR A 646 13.37 -16.50 -25.10
C TYR A 646 13.78 -16.48 -23.63
N PHE A 647 13.02 -15.75 -22.81
CA PHE A 647 13.17 -15.73 -21.36
C PHE A 647 12.16 -16.68 -20.73
N LYS A 648 12.63 -17.53 -19.82
CA LYS A 648 11.81 -18.40 -18.98
C LYS A 648 11.75 -17.84 -17.57
N PHE A 649 10.55 -17.78 -17.00
CA PHE A 649 10.36 -17.45 -15.59
C PHE A 649 10.68 -18.68 -14.71
N ASP A 650 11.62 -18.51 -13.79
CA ASP A 650 11.91 -19.46 -12.72
C ASP A 650 11.15 -19.02 -11.47
N GLU A 651 10.02 -19.67 -11.20
CA GLU A 651 9.13 -19.35 -10.08
C GLU A 651 9.78 -19.62 -8.71
N ALA A 652 10.71 -20.59 -8.63
CA ALA A 652 11.40 -20.94 -7.39
C ALA A 652 12.50 -19.92 -7.03
N ARG A 653 13.06 -19.22 -8.02
CA ARG A 653 14.07 -18.16 -7.84
C ARG A 653 13.54 -16.74 -8.02
N GLN A 654 12.33 -16.61 -8.56
CA GLN A 654 11.71 -15.33 -8.89
C GLN A 654 12.61 -14.50 -9.81
N GLU A 655 13.14 -15.15 -10.86
CA GLU A 655 14.01 -14.57 -11.89
C GLU A 655 13.47 -14.85 -13.31
N LEU A 656 13.64 -13.90 -14.23
CA LEU A 656 13.55 -14.16 -15.67
C LEU A 656 14.92 -14.53 -16.21
N ARG A 657 15.05 -15.73 -16.80
CA ARG A 657 16.33 -16.27 -17.30
C ARG A 657 16.28 -16.53 -18.80
N GLY A 658 17.22 -15.94 -19.54
CA GLY A 658 17.39 -16.15 -20.98
C GLY A 658 17.91 -17.57 -21.25
N GLU A 659 17.23 -18.33 -22.10
CA GLU A 659 17.58 -19.73 -22.37
C GLU A 659 18.91 -19.87 -23.12
N ARG A 660 19.25 -18.91 -23.99
CA ARG A 660 20.43 -18.98 -24.85
C ARG A 660 21.63 -18.22 -24.28
N THR A 661 21.42 -17.03 -23.70
CA THR A 661 22.51 -16.24 -23.12
C THR A 661 22.81 -16.59 -21.67
N GLY A 662 21.84 -17.16 -20.94
CA GLY A 662 21.93 -17.36 -19.50
C GLY A 662 21.82 -16.07 -18.67
N ILE A 663 21.54 -14.92 -19.30
CA ILE A 663 21.25 -13.64 -18.63
C ILE A 663 20.09 -13.83 -17.65
N ARG A 664 20.15 -13.16 -16.49
CA ARG A 664 19.14 -13.27 -15.44
C ARG A 664 18.72 -11.90 -14.94
N TYR A 665 17.42 -11.70 -14.87
CA TYR A 665 16.79 -10.56 -14.21
C TYR A 665 16.06 -11.10 -12.98
N ALA A 666 16.80 -11.19 -11.87
CA ALA A 666 16.27 -11.50 -10.55
C ALA A 666 15.91 -10.21 -9.81
N ILE A 667 15.04 -10.30 -8.81
CA ILE A 667 14.77 -9.19 -7.88
C ILE A 667 16.10 -8.76 -7.20
N GLY A 668 16.32 -7.46 -7.05
CA GLY A 668 17.60 -6.88 -6.60
C GLY A 668 18.61 -6.63 -7.73
N ALA A 669 18.40 -7.16 -8.94
CA ALA A 669 19.31 -6.90 -10.06
C ALA A 669 19.30 -5.41 -10.45
N ARG A 670 20.51 -4.85 -10.64
CA ARG A 670 20.72 -3.48 -11.10
C ARG A 670 20.54 -3.41 -12.62
N VAL A 671 19.74 -2.47 -13.10
CA VAL A 671 19.47 -2.26 -14.52
C VAL A 671 19.49 -0.77 -14.86
N ARG A 672 19.71 -0.43 -16.14
CA ARG A 672 19.42 0.90 -16.69
C ARG A 672 18.22 0.81 -17.61
N VAL A 673 17.31 1.75 -17.47
CA VAL A 673 16.02 1.78 -18.18
C VAL A 673 15.72 3.16 -18.72
N GLN A 674 15.05 3.22 -19.87
CA GLN A 674 14.51 4.44 -20.46
C GLN A 674 12.99 4.49 -20.24
N VAL A 675 12.47 5.66 -19.86
CA VAL A 675 11.02 5.92 -19.78
C VAL A 675 10.45 5.91 -21.20
N SER A 676 9.72 4.85 -21.58
CA SER A 676 9.28 4.64 -22.97
C SER A 676 7.85 5.09 -23.24
N ARG A 677 6.97 4.92 -22.25
CA ARG A 677 5.56 5.33 -22.28
C ARG A 677 5.07 5.55 -20.86
N VAL A 678 4.16 6.50 -20.71
CA VAL A 678 3.37 6.71 -19.50
C VAL A 678 1.90 6.68 -19.88
N ASP A 679 1.11 5.90 -19.15
CA ASP A 679 -0.32 5.71 -19.32
C ASP A 679 -1.02 6.13 -18.03
N LEU A 680 -1.66 7.30 -18.04
CA LEU A 680 -2.34 7.88 -16.88
C LEU A 680 -3.62 7.12 -16.53
N ASP A 681 -4.41 6.76 -17.54
CA ASP A 681 -5.67 6.01 -17.40
C ASP A 681 -5.39 4.60 -16.88
N GLY A 682 -4.34 3.95 -17.40
CA GLY A 682 -3.86 2.64 -16.96
C GLY A 682 -3.04 2.66 -15.66
N ARG A 683 -2.62 3.85 -15.20
CA ARG A 683 -1.65 4.10 -14.11
C ARG A 683 -0.39 3.25 -14.23
N LYS A 684 0.21 3.29 -15.43
CA LYS A 684 1.36 2.47 -15.81
C LYS A 684 2.46 3.30 -16.44
N ILE A 685 3.68 2.86 -16.18
CA ILE A 685 4.89 3.39 -16.77
C ILE A 685 5.61 2.20 -17.40
N ASP A 686 5.81 2.26 -18.71
CA ASP A 686 6.53 1.22 -19.44
C ASP A 686 7.99 1.65 -19.67
N PHE A 687 8.90 0.75 -19.38
CA PHE A 687 10.33 0.94 -19.47
C PHE A 687 10.94 0.08 -20.59
N ARG A 688 11.98 0.61 -21.23
CA ARG A 688 12.87 -0.15 -22.10
C ARG A 688 14.21 -0.35 -21.44
N LEU A 689 14.83 -1.52 -21.62
CA LEU A 689 16.15 -1.79 -21.08
C LEU A 689 17.23 -1.10 -21.93
N VAL A 690 18.05 -0.26 -21.31
CA VAL A 690 19.18 0.40 -22.00
C VAL A 690 20.37 -0.56 -22.06
N ARG A 691 20.90 -0.79 -23.26
CA ARG A 691 21.99 -1.73 -23.50
C ARG A 691 23.30 -1.01 -23.79
N GLU A 692 24.32 -1.29 -22.99
CA GLU A 692 25.69 -0.82 -23.24
C GLU A 692 26.22 -1.39 -24.56
N GLY A 693 26.17 -0.58 -25.61
CA GLY A 693 26.50 -0.95 -26.99
C GLY A 693 25.55 -0.39 -28.04
N GLU A 694 24.29 -0.11 -27.69
CA GLU A 694 23.32 0.46 -28.65
C GLU A 694 23.57 1.95 -28.94
N GLU A 695 24.18 2.71 -28.01
CA GLU A 695 24.71 4.06 -28.29
C GLU A 695 25.68 4.08 -29.48
N LEU A 696 26.49 3.03 -29.66
CA LEU A 696 27.44 2.94 -30.76
C LEU A 696 26.74 2.66 -32.10
N LEU A 697 25.65 1.89 -32.12
CA LEU A 697 24.85 1.71 -33.33
C LEU A 697 24.02 2.96 -33.64
N GLY A 698 23.35 3.55 -32.65
CA GLY A 698 22.52 4.74 -32.82
C GLY A 698 23.32 5.95 -33.35
N ARG A 699 24.52 6.19 -32.79
CA ARG A 699 25.45 7.19 -33.33
C ARG A 699 25.98 6.81 -34.72
N ALA A 700 26.37 5.56 -34.95
CA ALA A 700 26.88 5.12 -36.25
C ALA A 700 25.83 5.13 -37.38
N LEU A 701 24.54 4.97 -37.06
CA LEU A 701 23.43 5.11 -38.01
C LEU A 701 23.11 6.57 -38.32
N LYS A 702 23.28 7.49 -37.35
CA LYS A 702 23.17 8.94 -37.58
C LYS A 702 24.35 9.50 -38.40
N ASP A 703 25.55 8.95 -38.23
CA ASP A 703 26.75 9.33 -39.02
C ASP A 703 26.78 8.69 -40.42
N LYS A 704 26.11 7.54 -40.63
CA LYS A 704 26.02 6.88 -41.94
C LYS A 704 24.73 7.23 -42.65
N GLY A 705 24.63 8.46 -43.14
CA GLY A 705 23.54 8.88 -44.02
C GLY A 705 23.42 7.96 -45.23
N VAL A 706 22.39 7.10 -45.23
CA VAL A 706 21.93 6.34 -46.39
C VAL A 706 20.64 7.00 -46.84
N GLY A 707 20.67 7.64 -48.01
CA GLY A 707 19.52 8.35 -48.54
C GLY A 707 18.37 7.42 -48.89
N ALA A 708 17.16 7.84 -48.53
CA ALA A 708 15.94 7.38 -49.19
C ALA A 708 15.63 8.38 -50.31
N ASP A 709 15.78 7.94 -51.57
CA ASP A 709 15.52 8.78 -52.75
C ASP A 709 14.40 8.20 -53.61
N GLY A 710 13.48 9.07 -54.03
CA GLY A 710 12.35 8.81 -54.93
C GLY A 710 11.05 8.33 -54.25
N ALA A 711 9.86 8.90 -54.52
CA ALA A 711 9.47 10.12 -55.24
C ALA A 711 8.01 10.46 -54.83
N GLY A 712 7.47 11.69 -54.91
CA GLY A 712 8.02 13.00 -55.26
C GLY A 712 6.89 14.05 -55.39
N GLY A 713 7.24 15.30 -55.75
CA GLY A 713 6.32 16.30 -56.31
C GLY A 713 5.65 17.30 -55.34
N GLY A 714 5.91 18.61 -55.54
CA GLY A 714 5.14 19.69 -54.89
C GLY A 714 5.94 20.95 -54.52
N ALA A 715 6.36 21.74 -55.50
CA ALA A 715 7.17 22.94 -55.25
C ALA A 715 6.36 24.17 -54.80
N ARG A 716 6.96 25.04 -53.96
CA ARG A 716 6.83 26.51 -54.07
C ARG A 716 7.99 27.25 -53.39
N LYS A 717 8.50 28.28 -54.08
CA LYS A 717 9.57 29.20 -53.62
C LYS A 717 8.98 30.28 -52.69
N ALA A 718 9.79 30.87 -51.80
CA ALA A 718 10.46 32.17 -52.05
C ALA A 718 11.00 32.86 -50.77
N SER A 719 12.16 33.51 -50.90
CA SER A 719 12.66 34.75 -50.24
C SER A 719 12.26 35.11 -48.78
N GLY A 720 13.18 35.56 -47.91
CA GLY A 720 14.62 35.82 -48.09
C GLY A 720 15.18 36.87 -47.11
N ARG A 721 16.39 37.39 -47.39
CA ARG A 721 17.11 38.54 -46.75
C ARG A 721 17.49 38.36 -45.26
N SER A 722 18.79 38.19 -44.94
CA SER A 722 19.83 39.23 -44.71
C SER A 722 19.53 40.09 -43.47
N GLY A 723 20.28 40.01 -42.36
CA GLY A 723 21.72 40.31 -42.19
C GLY A 723 21.83 41.53 -41.25
N GLY A 724 22.89 41.81 -40.48
CA GLY A 724 24.18 41.18 -40.21
C GLY A 724 25.05 42.12 -39.33
N ARG A 725 26.35 41.79 -39.12
CA ARG A 725 27.41 42.60 -38.44
C ARG A 725 27.30 42.69 -36.89
N LYS A 726 28.32 42.21 -36.15
CA LYS A 726 29.56 42.89 -35.66
C LYS A 726 29.28 43.97 -34.60
N ALA A 727 30.09 44.20 -33.56
CA ALA A 727 31.20 43.51 -32.89
C ALA A 727 31.57 44.35 -31.62
N ASP A 728 32.29 43.84 -30.63
CA ASP A 728 33.70 44.23 -30.28
C ASP A 728 34.18 43.60 -28.95
N LYS A 729 35.43 43.89 -28.55
CA LYS A 729 36.26 43.23 -27.52
C LYS A 729 36.29 43.95 -26.16
N GLY A 730 36.83 43.25 -25.14
CA GLY A 730 37.30 43.83 -23.86
C GLY A 730 38.29 42.90 -23.11
N ALA A 731 39.12 43.44 -22.19
CA ALA A 731 40.23 42.74 -21.51
C ALA A 731 40.58 43.45 -20.16
N ALA A 732 41.58 43.06 -19.32
CA ALA A 732 42.70 42.13 -19.48
C ALA A 732 43.30 41.59 -18.14
N MET A 733 44.03 40.45 -18.22
CA MET A 733 45.30 40.10 -17.53
C MET A 733 45.56 40.36 -16.01
N SER A 734 45.99 39.29 -15.31
CA SER A 734 47.17 39.21 -14.40
C SER A 734 47.46 37.70 -14.12
N ALA A 735 48.64 37.09 -14.32
CA ALA A 735 49.95 37.23 -13.62
C ALA A 735 49.85 36.93 -12.10
N THR A 736 50.66 36.10 -11.42
CA THR A 736 51.92 35.34 -11.73
C THR A 736 52.14 34.22 -10.66
N GLU A 737 53.08 33.24 -10.65
CA GLU A 737 54.23 32.91 -11.53
C GLU A 737 54.55 31.39 -11.80
N LYS A 738 55.53 30.73 -11.12
CA LYS A 738 56.30 29.54 -11.60
C LYS A 738 56.89 28.60 -10.51
N ALA A 739 57.00 27.30 -10.85
CA ALA A 739 58.20 26.40 -10.81
C ALA A 739 57.74 24.91 -10.92
N GLY A 740 58.41 23.92 -11.55
CA GLY A 740 59.67 23.84 -12.31
C GLY A 740 59.71 22.58 -13.23
N LEU A 741 60.82 22.35 -13.94
CA LEU A 741 61.03 21.33 -15.02
C LEU A 741 61.36 19.92 -14.45
N THR A 742 61.17 18.77 -15.15
CA THR A 742 61.90 18.31 -16.37
C THR A 742 61.20 17.19 -17.21
N ARG A 743 61.82 16.86 -18.36
CA ARG A 743 61.48 15.92 -19.48
C ARG A 743 61.10 14.47 -19.04
N GLU A 744 60.49 13.57 -19.85
CA GLU A 744 60.70 13.29 -21.29
C GLU A 744 59.63 12.35 -21.95
N ARG A 745 59.61 12.32 -23.30
CA ARG A 745 59.09 11.28 -24.24
C ARG A 745 57.58 10.96 -24.30
N ALA A 746 57.00 11.18 -25.49
CA ALA A 746 55.61 10.83 -25.84
C ALA A 746 55.44 9.34 -26.23
N ALA A 747 54.37 8.70 -25.74
CA ALA A 747 53.93 7.37 -26.11
C ALA A 747 52.58 7.41 -26.85
N ARG A 748 52.34 6.44 -27.77
CA ARG A 748 51.17 6.43 -28.67
C ARG A 748 49.87 5.98 -27.98
N SER A 749 48.75 6.53 -28.44
CA SER A 749 47.39 6.19 -27.96
C SER A 749 47.02 4.70 -28.20
N PRO A 750 46.33 4.03 -27.24
CA PRO A 750 45.82 2.66 -27.39
C PRO A 750 44.91 2.42 -28.59
N ILE A 751 44.34 3.47 -29.18
CA ILE A 751 43.44 3.38 -30.34
C ILE A 751 44.20 3.00 -31.63
N GLN A 752 45.53 3.23 -31.68
CA GLN A 752 46.35 2.86 -32.84
C GLN A 752 46.83 1.40 -32.81
N SER A 753 46.97 0.77 -31.64
CA SER A 753 47.38 -0.64 -31.54
C SER A 753 46.23 -1.58 -31.94
N LEU A 754 44.99 -1.32 -31.51
CA LEU A 754 43.82 -2.13 -31.93
C LEU A 754 43.61 -2.12 -33.46
N LYS A 755 43.84 -0.98 -34.13
CA LYS A 755 43.68 -0.86 -35.60
C LYS A 755 44.70 -1.68 -36.39
N ALA A 756 45.87 -2.01 -35.81
CA ALA A 756 46.86 -2.89 -36.43
C ALA A 756 46.46 -4.37 -36.34
N SER A 757 45.90 -4.80 -35.20
CA SER A 757 45.51 -6.19 -34.95
C SER A 757 44.37 -6.67 -35.86
N VAL A 758 43.34 -5.84 -36.06
CA VAL A 758 42.18 -6.19 -36.90
C VAL A 758 42.55 -6.33 -38.38
N LYS A 759 43.50 -5.52 -38.87
CA LYS A 759 43.92 -5.55 -40.29
C LYS A 759 44.70 -6.80 -40.67
N LYS A 760 45.24 -7.55 -39.69
CA LYS A 760 46.00 -8.79 -39.91
C LYS A 760 45.12 -10.06 -39.94
N ALA A 761 43.89 -9.98 -39.45
CA ALA A 761 42.96 -11.13 -39.37
C ALA A 761 42.12 -11.36 -40.66
N VAL A 762 41.97 -10.34 -41.51
CA VAL A 762 41.06 -10.38 -42.68
C VAL A 762 41.76 -10.77 -43.99
N ALA A 763 43.09 -10.74 -44.04
CA ALA A 763 43.87 -10.99 -45.27
C ALA A 763 44.18 -12.48 -45.55
N GLY A 764 43.67 -13.43 -44.76
CA GLY A 764 44.17 -14.81 -44.72
C GLY A 764 43.11 -15.91 -44.86
N LYS A 765 42.38 -15.98 -45.99
CA LYS A 765 41.76 -17.22 -46.54
C LYS A 765 41.04 -17.00 -47.89
N SER A 766 41.75 -17.20 -49.00
CA SER A 766 41.12 -17.57 -50.29
C SER A 766 42.12 -18.17 -51.30
N SER A 767 42.29 -19.50 -51.30
CA SER A 767 42.72 -20.24 -52.50
C SER A 767 42.36 -21.73 -52.47
N LYS A 768 41.99 -22.20 -53.67
CA LYS A 768 41.66 -23.55 -54.18
C LYS A 768 42.60 -24.67 -53.67
N GLY A 769 42.28 -25.97 -53.64
CA GLY A 769 41.12 -26.75 -54.13
C GLY A 769 41.55 -28.08 -54.80
N LYS A 770 40.70 -29.13 -54.82
CA LYS A 770 40.89 -30.52 -55.37
C LYS A 770 41.83 -31.44 -54.52
N ALA A 771 41.62 -32.77 -54.40
CA ALA A 771 40.59 -33.70 -54.91
C ALA A 771 40.56 -35.08 -54.17
N ARG A 772 39.63 -35.96 -54.59
CA ARG A 772 39.54 -37.44 -54.48
C ARG A 772 38.87 -38.12 -53.25
N LYS A 773 37.57 -38.39 -53.45
CA LYS A 773 36.80 -39.67 -53.35
C LYS A 773 36.87 -40.58 -52.09
N PRO A 774 35.78 -41.37 -51.84
CA PRO A 774 35.45 -41.87 -50.50
C PRO A 774 35.72 -43.37 -50.29
N ARG A 775 35.56 -43.84 -49.03
CA ARG A 775 35.22 -45.25 -48.77
C ARG A 775 34.31 -45.39 -47.54
N ARG A 776 33.48 -46.45 -47.59
CA ARG A 776 32.46 -46.81 -46.59
C ARG A 776 33.07 -47.27 -45.26
N GLY A 777 32.27 -47.12 -44.20
CA GLY A 777 32.35 -47.79 -42.91
C GLY A 777 30.99 -47.64 -42.27
#